data_AF-A0A1V8V5B9-F1
#
_entry.id   AF-A0A1V8V5B9-F1
#
_cell.length_a   1.000
_cell.length_b   1.000
_cell.length_c   1.000
_cell.angle_alpha   90.00
_cell.angle_beta   90.00
_cell.angle_gamma   90.00
#
_symmetry.space_group_name_H-M   'P 1'
#
loop_
_entity.id
_entity.type
_entity.pdbx_description
1 polymer ?
#
loop_
_entity_poly.entity_id
_entity_poly.type
_entity_poly.pdbx_seq_one_letter_code
_entity_poly.pdbx_strand_id
1 'polypeptide(L)'
;MAATLYSGRKPRQSHTAIRRTDMGVWPAERHPSRWDVEEANQVPSSDLTERFRSALLYGEDDDLVATALTFDLEDYALQDLPISQTGYTYPMILLSSLPKLPSDYDLSTISHSYAQIFEEHAFVKELGVGTLPVSARPPHLQLAIACVAAAISDPSVDGTEGSVAGDLFHAGLKLWIVILEVDNCEARNAKAILAALLLSTYGTLSPDLLIRMKTSALICNIVTMCRRLRLTDPALSAYTTLNITERDLAGKSSLLCYMLLVDTMHALQTNDIPKYSVDELAFTMPQSGHSFRTTYISILHGCDLPDDLSATEDALLLLTALLAHSLYLQKSFEAPFAVQTPRHCSPYRPLCLETEFTDRQATINAALNVWEARFIKTMSQDVLALYHFTRLQLLVPQISDLSSFAEQQLAGEIAPTFHDIPPEAVKLAWSVLANVEDSPTIHGKKLAIWLPVVLYLSALVVWRADSGDGKNEAPGGSFSEVPDEHKSPHSAWETPDPGFWTRNGYAIVRADEIGLGQSPGVLDTMSRDTSLAFAGVIEWAADQPWSSGKVGLLGISYYAGSQWRVAARRPRGLCAIVPWEGMSDYYRDRCRHGGILSNTFIDFWWNRQVLKNQYGRPGRAAKGWCPDTIEGSLDDDTLNKNCHDQTVENAQSRFLDDDYYATRDYNMADIEVPLLSVGNWGGILLHLRGNVEGFVNAGSTVKYLRFITGRHDLPFYTPECVELQKSFLDAFLKGDDPKGWSRNEQPLIEYRVRVGDVGFNDAAAEAVYPTRTAPDWPLPKTQYTKYYLTSSHKLTTSHDDAITSQGTASFEALGDLKHPQLLSFTSKPFDSEVEFTGHVVAHLNASVTAHEGAVGTPSDIDLFVTLRHLDSSGMEIHYTGTVGDPVPVTKGWLRCSLRAVDTSHPRHKPWLPYRTYRSSDQLPVKPGEVYGVDVELWPTNVVVLPGEKLVFEVSSGDTQGAGLFEHNHPVDRSTEKYAGVNHVHFGNGRENWVMMPVIPTSGK
;
A
#
# COMPACT_ATOMS: atom_id res chain seq x y z
N MET A 1 -54.60 5.34 -10.62
CA MET A 1 -54.77 4.28 -11.65
C MET A 1 -53.39 4.07 -12.24
N ALA A 2 -52.65 3.05 -11.78
CA ALA A 2 -52.66 1.69 -12.33
C ALA A 2 -52.16 1.70 -13.80
N ALA A 3 -51.24 0.88 -14.30
CA ALA A 3 -50.52 -0.31 -13.85
C ALA A 3 -49.92 -0.89 -15.15
N THR A 4 -48.66 -1.38 -15.12
CA THR A 4 -48.14 -2.60 -15.81
C THR A 4 -48.17 -2.64 -17.36
N LEU A 5 -47.04 -2.82 -18.08
CA LEU A 5 -46.36 -4.11 -18.26
C LEU A 5 -44.84 -4.01 -18.55
N TYR A 6 -44.09 -4.72 -17.71
CA TYR A 6 -42.72 -5.21 -17.85
C TYR A 6 -42.74 -6.65 -18.43
N SER A 7 -41.79 -7.00 -19.29
CA SER A 7 -41.11 -8.32 -19.34
C SER A 7 -40.05 -8.33 -20.47
N GLY A 8 -38.76 -8.61 -20.29
CA GLY A 8 -37.98 -8.90 -19.10
C GLY A 8 -36.49 -8.87 -19.45
N ARG A 9 -35.78 -7.82 -19.05
CA ARG A 9 -34.35 -7.91 -18.73
C ARG A 9 -34.27 -8.15 -17.23
N LYS A 10 -33.81 -9.33 -16.81
CA LYS A 10 -33.49 -9.54 -15.40
C LYS A 10 -32.18 -8.80 -15.06
N PRO A 11 -32.09 -8.16 -13.89
CA PRO A 11 -30.90 -7.48 -13.41
C PRO A 11 -29.82 -8.51 -13.04
N ARG A 12 -28.54 -8.19 -13.25
CA ARG A 12 -27.42 -8.90 -12.60
C ARG A 12 -27.59 -8.69 -11.08
N GLN A 13 -28.14 -9.71 -10.41
CA GLN A 13 -28.20 -9.76 -8.96
C GLN A 13 -26.78 -9.85 -8.41
N SER A 14 -26.44 -8.88 -7.58
CA SER A 14 -25.58 -9.08 -6.43
C SER A 14 -26.08 -10.29 -5.63
N HIS A 15 -25.25 -11.30 -5.52
CA HIS A 15 -25.32 -12.27 -4.44
C HIS A 15 -24.00 -12.22 -3.66
N THR A 16 -23.99 -11.33 -2.68
CA THR A 16 -23.31 -11.53 -1.41
C THR A 16 -23.81 -12.85 -0.78
N ALA A 17 -22.87 -13.73 -0.46
CA ALA A 17 -22.85 -14.65 0.69
C ALA A 17 -21.95 -15.84 0.36
N ILE A 18 -20.66 -15.76 0.71
CA ILE A 18 -19.98 -16.97 1.17
C ILE A 18 -20.66 -17.29 2.49
N ARG A 19 -21.66 -18.17 2.43
CA ARG A 19 -22.13 -18.84 3.64
C ARG A 19 -20.91 -19.55 4.23
N ARG A 20 -20.64 -19.32 5.52
CA ARG A 20 -19.99 -20.33 6.36
C ARG A 20 -20.83 -21.61 6.22
N THR A 21 -20.43 -22.50 5.33
CA THR A 21 -20.95 -23.86 5.25
C THR A 21 -19.74 -24.77 5.14
N ASP A 22 -19.55 -25.52 6.22
CA ASP A 22 -18.74 -26.72 6.40
C ASP A 22 -17.22 -26.57 6.18
N MET A 23 -16.52 -26.36 7.30
CA MET A 23 -15.08 -26.62 7.41
C MET A 23 -14.89 -28.10 7.04
N GLY A 24 -14.33 -28.39 5.87
CA GLY A 24 -14.12 -29.76 5.38
C GLY A 24 -14.37 -29.99 3.88
N VAL A 25 -14.79 -28.97 3.13
CA VAL A 25 -15.07 -29.08 1.68
C VAL A 25 -14.01 -28.35 0.85
N TRP A 26 -13.54 -28.98 -0.24
CA TRP A 26 -12.54 -28.42 -1.15
C TRP A 26 -13.02 -27.05 -1.70
N PRO A 27 -12.18 -25.99 -1.74
CA PRO A 27 -12.58 -24.64 -2.15
C PRO A 27 -13.23 -24.49 -3.54
N ALA A 28 -13.25 -25.56 -4.34
CA ALA A 28 -13.64 -25.54 -5.74
C ALA A 28 -14.83 -26.43 -6.11
N GLU A 29 -15.65 -26.89 -5.15
CA GLU A 29 -16.87 -27.68 -5.44
C GLU A 29 -18.02 -26.84 -6.05
N ARG A 30 -17.79 -26.25 -7.21
CA ARG A 30 -18.86 -25.71 -8.06
C ARG A 30 -19.06 -26.63 -9.26
N HIS A 31 -20.12 -27.44 -9.24
CA HIS A 31 -20.52 -28.21 -10.42
C HIS A 31 -20.96 -27.26 -11.55
N PRO A 32 -20.39 -27.37 -12.78
CA PRO A 32 -20.78 -26.52 -13.90
C PRO A 32 -22.24 -26.73 -14.27
N SER A 33 -22.99 -25.64 -14.49
CA SER A 33 -24.37 -25.72 -14.95
C SER A 33 -24.45 -26.21 -16.40
N ARG A 34 -25.63 -26.66 -16.85
CA ARG A 34 -25.86 -27.06 -18.25
C ARG A 34 -25.53 -25.93 -19.25
N TRP A 35 -25.74 -24.68 -18.85
CA TRP A 35 -25.47 -23.50 -19.67
C TRP A 35 -23.98 -23.22 -19.81
N ASP A 36 -23.19 -23.46 -18.76
CA ASP A 36 -21.72 -23.35 -18.81
C ASP A 36 -21.13 -24.34 -19.84
N VAL A 37 -21.78 -25.49 -20.03
CA VAL A 37 -21.39 -26.53 -21.00
C VAL A 37 -21.86 -26.20 -22.42
N GLU A 38 -23.07 -25.68 -22.60
CA GLU A 38 -23.58 -25.26 -23.91
C GLU A 38 -22.78 -24.06 -24.47
N GLU A 39 -22.34 -23.14 -23.60
CA GLU A 39 -21.43 -22.04 -23.96
C GLU A 39 -20.00 -22.53 -24.27
N ALA A 40 -19.50 -23.53 -23.54
CA ALA A 40 -18.17 -24.11 -23.77
C ALA A 40 -18.04 -24.91 -25.08
N ASN A 41 -19.13 -25.44 -25.61
CA ASN A 41 -19.16 -26.25 -26.84
C ASN A 41 -19.42 -25.44 -28.12
N GLN A 42 -19.50 -24.11 -28.05
CA GLN A 42 -19.64 -23.28 -29.24
C GLN A 42 -18.32 -23.28 -30.02
N VAL A 43 -18.35 -23.83 -31.24
CA VAL A 43 -17.21 -23.78 -32.16
C VAL A 43 -17.10 -22.34 -32.70
N PRO A 44 -15.93 -21.70 -32.62
CA PRO A 44 -15.78 -20.35 -33.14
C PRO A 44 -16.07 -20.29 -34.65
N SER A 45 -16.64 -19.18 -35.12
CA SER A 45 -17.11 -19.04 -36.51
C SER A 45 -16.01 -18.79 -37.57
N SER A 46 -14.75 -18.58 -37.16
CA SER A 46 -13.60 -18.26 -38.03
C SER A 46 -12.27 -18.82 -37.45
N ASP A 47 -11.09 -18.48 -37.99
CA ASP A 47 -9.80 -18.85 -37.38
C ASP A 47 -9.36 -17.84 -36.29
N LEU A 48 -8.55 -18.29 -35.31
CA LEU A 48 -7.99 -17.44 -34.24
C LEU A 48 -7.29 -16.21 -34.83
N THR A 49 -6.56 -16.38 -35.91
CA THR A 49 -5.83 -15.31 -36.59
C THR A 49 -6.78 -14.25 -37.15
N GLU A 50 -7.92 -14.65 -37.72
CA GLU A 50 -8.93 -13.71 -38.24
C GLU A 50 -9.69 -12.97 -37.14
N ARG A 51 -10.00 -13.64 -36.01
CA ARG A 51 -10.64 -12.97 -34.85
C ARG A 51 -9.67 -12.08 -34.12
N PHE A 52 -8.42 -12.49 -33.99
CA PHE A 52 -7.35 -11.66 -33.47
C PHE A 52 -7.17 -10.42 -34.35
N ARG A 53 -7.10 -10.58 -35.68
CA ARG A 53 -7.15 -9.46 -36.65
C ARG A 53 -8.39 -8.59 -36.49
N SER A 54 -9.56 -9.16 -36.25
CA SER A 54 -10.81 -8.41 -36.06
C SER A 54 -10.85 -7.63 -34.73
N ALA A 55 -10.26 -8.18 -33.66
CA ALA A 55 -10.15 -7.51 -32.37
C ALA A 55 -9.14 -6.35 -32.41
N LEU A 56 -8.16 -6.39 -33.32
CA LEU A 56 -7.22 -5.30 -33.61
C LEU A 56 -7.88 -4.13 -34.39
N LEU A 57 -8.98 -4.39 -35.11
CA LEU A 57 -9.64 -3.44 -36.02
C LEU A 57 -10.68 -2.52 -35.35
N TYR A 58 -10.78 -2.50 -34.02
CA TYR A 58 -11.73 -1.64 -33.28
C TYR A 58 -11.16 -0.26 -32.89
N GLY A 59 -10.24 0.31 -33.69
CA GLY A 59 -9.78 1.69 -33.58
C GLY A 59 -10.28 2.54 -34.74
N GLU A 60 -10.78 3.74 -34.48
CA GLU A 60 -11.47 4.65 -35.43
C GLU A 60 -10.59 5.27 -36.55
N ASP A 61 -9.34 4.81 -36.76
CA ASP A 61 -8.42 5.41 -37.75
C ASP A 61 -8.05 4.44 -38.88
N ASP A 62 -8.64 4.65 -40.06
CA ASP A 62 -8.47 3.85 -41.28
C ASP A 62 -7.03 3.85 -41.85
N ASP A 63 -6.16 4.79 -41.46
CA ASP A 63 -4.79 4.89 -42.00
C ASP A 63 -3.79 3.94 -41.30
N LEU A 64 -4.05 3.51 -40.05
CA LEU A 64 -3.27 2.46 -39.37
C LEU A 64 -3.65 1.05 -39.83
N VAL A 65 -4.84 0.91 -40.43
CA VAL A 65 -5.41 -0.35 -40.92
C VAL A 65 -4.62 -0.91 -42.12
N ALA A 66 -4.06 -0.03 -42.97
CA ALA A 66 -3.27 -0.45 -44.13
C ALA A 66 -1.93 -1.12 -43.75
N THR A 67 -1.33 -0.69 -42.65
CA THR A 67 -0.02 -1.21 -42.17
C THR A 67 -0.18 -2.47 -41.31
N ALA A 68 -1.34 -2.67 -40.68
CA ALA A 68 -1.67 -3.89 -39.93
C ALA A 68 -2.05 -5.08 -40.83
N LEU A 69 -2.34 -4.86 -42.11
CA LEU A 69 -2.75 -5.87 -43.09
C LEU A 69 -1.60 -6.80 -43.56
N THR A 70 -0.35 -6.54 -43.18
CA THR A 70 0.84 -7.35 -43.52
C THR A 70 1.46 -8.06 -42.31
N PHE A 71 0.62 -8.50 -41.35
CA PHE A 71 1.07 -9.25 -40.17
C PHE A 71 1.56 -10.65 -40.57
N ASP A 72 2.82 -10.72 -41.01
CA ASP A 72 3.60 -11.94 -41.12
C ASP A 72 4.53 -11.99 -39.90
N LEU A 73 4.44 -13.04 -39.10
CA LEU A 73 5.27 -13.20 -37.89
C LEU A 73 6.76 -13.31 -38.22
N GLU A 74 7.10 -13.52 -39.50
CA GLU A 74 8.45 -13.74 -39.99
C GLU A 74 9.32 -12.46 -40.14
N ASP A 75 8.75 -11.27 -40.32
CA ASP A 75 9.50 -10.18 -40.98
C ASP A 75 9.76 -8.88 -40.19
N TYR A 76 9.33 -8.76 -38.93
CA TYR A 76 9.66 -7.56 -38.13
C TYR A 76 10.09 -7.88 -36.69
N ALA A 77 11.32 -7.47 -36.38
CA ALA A 77 11.75 -7.25 -35.01
C ALA A 77 10.79 -6.24 -34.35
N LEU A 78 10.04 -6.69 -33.34
CA LEU A 78 9.13 -5.88 -32.50
C LEU A 78 9.84 -4.75 -31.71
N GLN A 79 11.11 -4.46 -32.01
CA GLN A 79 11.94 -3.48 -31.29
C GLN A 79 11.79 -2.04 -31.82
N ASP A 80 11.16 -1.83 -32.99
CA ASP A 80 11.15 -0.51 -33.67
C ASP A 80 9.75 0.10 -33.91
N LEU A 81 8.69 -0.42 -33.26
CA LEU A 81 7.39 0.26 -33.34
C LEU A 81 7.44 1.58 -32.55
N PRO A 82 7.10 2.74 -33.15
CA PRO A 82 7.05 3.99 -32.40
C PRO A 82 5.89 3.92 -31.42
N ILE A 83 6.20 3.75 -30.13
CA ILE A 83 5.22 3.72 -29.05
C ILE A 83 4.74 5.16 -28.79
N SER A 84 3.78 5.63 -29.58
CA SER A 84 2.89 6.71 -29.14
C SER A 84 1.69 6.07 -28.42
N GLN A 85 1.45 6.48 -27.18
CA GLN A 85 0.50 5.85 -26.26
C GLN A 85 -1.00 6.08 -26.57
N THR A 86 -1.39 6.43 -27.79
CA THR A 86 -2.77 6.89 -28.06
C THR A 86 -3.58 6.08 -29.07
N GLY A 87 -3.11 4.92 -29.56
CA GLY A 87 -3.82 4.20 -30.65
C GLY A 87 -4.02 2.69 -30.53
N TYR A 88 -3.44 2.00 -29.53
CA TYR A 88 -3.44 0.52 -29.52
C TYR A 88 -4.49 -0.07 -28.57
N THR A 89 -5.24 -1.07 -29.03
CA THR A 89 -6.16 -1.87 -28.20
C THR A 89 -5.40 -2.62 -27.10
N TYR A 90 -5.98 -2.83 -25.92
CA TYR A 90 -5.37 -3.51 -24.76
C TYR A 90 -4.56 -4.80 -25.09
N PRO A 91 -5.00 -5.69 -26.01
CA PRO A 91 -4.21 -6.86 -26.42
C PRO A 91 -2.87 -6.54 -27.13
N MET A 92 -2.76 -5.41 -27.84
CA MET A 92 -1.52 -4.98 -28.51
C MET A 92 -0.48 -4.46 -27.53
N ILE A 93 -0.92 -3.81 -26.46
CA ILE A 93 -0.04 -3.34 -25.37
C ILE A 93 0.60 -4.53 -24.65
N LEU A 94 -0.13 -5.65 -24.52
CA LEU A 94 0.41 -6.88 -23.93
C LEU A 94 1.51 -7.50 -24.79
N LEU A 95 1.47 -7.35 -26.12
CA LEU A 95 2.43 -7.94 -27.07
C LEU A 95 3.57 -6.99 -27.45
N SER A 96 3.47 -5.69 -27.18
CA SER A 96 4.51 -4.69 -27.52
C SER A 96 5.80 -4.80 -26.71
N SER A 97 5.85 -5.73 -25.75
CA SER A 97 6.97 -5.96 -24.83
C SER A 97 7.41 -7.43 -24.84
N LEU A 98 7.29 -8.10 -25.98
CA LEU A 98 7.77 -9.47 -26.14
C LEU A 98 9.30 -9.51 -26.23
N PRO A 99 9.95 -10.50 -25.61
CA PRO A 99 11.38 -10.73 -25.81
C PRO A 99 11.66 -11.14 -27.26
N LYS A 100 12.92 -11.03 -27.69
CA LYS A 100 13.31 -11.43 -29.05
C LYS A 100 13.23 -12.95 -29.19
N LEU A 101 12.27 -13.42 -29.98
CA LEU A 101 12.05 -14.84 -30.19
C LEU A 101 13.08 -15.45 -31.17
N PRO A 102 13.43 -16.75 -31.02
CA PRO A 102 14.23 -17.48 -32.00
C PRO A 102 13.57 -17.51 -33.39
N SER A 103 14.35 -17.67 -34.45
CA SER A 103 13.81 -17.80 -35.82
C SER A 103 12.99 -19.09 -35.97
N ASP A 104 12.12 -19.20 -36.97
CA ASP A 104 11.34 -20.42 -37.21
C ASP A 104 12.21 -21.66 -37.49
N TYR A 105 13.38 -21.45 -38.11
CA TYR A 105 14.38 -22.49 -38.27
C TYR A 105 14.93 -22.96 -36.91
N ASP A 106 15.20 -22.03 -36.00
CA ASP A 106 15.67 -22.34 -34.65
C ASP A 106 14.57 -22.98 -33.81
N LEU A 107 13.33 -22.49 -33.87
CA LEU A 107 12.17 -23.07 -33.20
C LEU A 107 11.89 -24.50 -33.68
N SER A 108 12.01 -24.77 -34.99
CA SER A 108 11.87 -26.11 -35.56
C SER A 108 13.00 -27.05 -35.11
N THR A 109 14.22 -26.52 -34.98
CA THR A 109 15.39 -27.27 -34.50
C THR A 109 15.27 -27.59 -33.01
N ILE A 110 14.90 -26.61 -32.18
CA ILE A 110 14.65 -26.76 -30.73
C ILE A 110 13.48 -27.74 -30.51
N SER A 111 12.40 -27.63 -31.29
CA SER A 111 11.23 -28.50 -31.18
C SER A 111 11.52 -29.97 -31.52
N HIS A 112 12.57 -30.26 -32.31
CA HIS A 112 13.00 -31.64 -32.57
C HIS A 112 13.56 -32.32 -31.31
N SER A 113 14.24 -31.58 -30.43
CA SER A 113 14.74 -32.11 -29.16
C SER A 113 13.61 -32.52 -28.20
N TYR A 114 12.46 -31.83 -28.24
CA TYR A 114 11.28 -32.21 -27.46
C TYR A 114 10.74 -33.58 -27.84
N ALA A 115 10.65 -33.85 -29.15
CA ALA A 115 10.09 -35.09 -29.68
C ALA A 115 10.87 -36.32 -29.18
N GLN A 116 12.19 -36.23 -29.12
CA GLN A 116 13.06 -37.34 -28.68
C GLN A 116 12.86 -37.73 -27.20
N ILE A 117 12.32 -36.83 -26.36
CA ILE A 117 12.30 -37.00 -24.90
C ILE A 117 10.87 -37.25 -24.39
N PHE A 118 9.86 -36.55 -24.91
CA PHE A 118 8.49 -36.63 -24.40
C PHE A 118 7.54 -37.51 -25.22
N GLU A 119 7.86 -37.86 -26.47
CA GLU A 119 6.93 -38.65 -27.32
C GLU A 119 6.72 -40.07 -26.79
N GLU A 120 7.70 -40.64 -26.09
CA GLU A 120 7.59 -41.98 -25.50
C GLU A 120 7.22 -41.97 -24.02
N HIS A 121 7.03 -40.80 -23.41
CA HIS A 121 6.73 -40.69 -21.99
C HIS A 121 5.29 -41.14 -21.68
N ALA A 122 5.10 -42.07 -20.75
CA ALA A 122 3.81 -42.72 -20.49
C ALA A 122 2.63 -41.76 -20.19
N PHE A 123 2.89 -40.61 -19.54
CA PHE A 123 1.84 -39.60 -19.26
C PHE A 123 1.59 -38.60 -20.39
N VAL A 124 2.48 -38.52 -21.40
CA VAL A 124 2.45 -37.45 -22.43
C VAL A 124 2.29 -38.04 -23.84
N LYS A 125 2.65 -39.30 -24.06
CA LYS A 125 2.61 -40.00 -25.35
C LYS A 125 1.24 -39.89 -26.06
N GLU A 126 0.16 -40.17 -25.33
CA GLU A 126 -1.19 -40.13 -25.89
C GLU A 126 -1.74 -38.69 -26.09
N LEU A 127 -1.02 -37.66 -25.63
CA LEU A 127 -1.34 -36.25 -25.94
C LEU A 127 -0.97 -35.89 -27.40
N GLY A 128 -0.15 -36.70 -28.07
CA GLY A 128 0.14 -36.57 -29.50
C GLY A 128 0.90 -35.30 -29.90
N VAL A 129 1.53 -34.62 -28.94
CA VAL A 129 2.11 -33.27 -29.05
C VAL A 129 3.13 -33.14 -30.19
N GLY A 130 3.97 -34.15 -30.40
CA GLY A 130 5.02 -34.14 -31.42
C GLY A 130 4.61 -34.67 -32.80
N THR A 131 3.45 -35.34 -32.92
CA THR A 131 3.02 -36.00 -34.17
C THR A 131 2.48 -35.05 -35.26
N LEU A 132 2.25 -33.78 -34.93
CA LEU A 132 1.82 -32.76 -35.87
C LEU A 132 3.03 -32.12 -36.59
N PRO A 133 3.00 -31.95 -37.93
CA PRO A 133 4.01 -31.14 -38.64
C PRO A 133 4.12 -29.75 -38.01
N VAL A 134 5.33 -29.19 -37.89
CA VAL A 134 5.57 -27.87 -37.27
C VAL A 134 4.65 -26.79 -37.88
N SER A 135 4.50 -26.79 -39.21
CA SER A 135 3.62 -25.88 -39.96
C SER A 135 2.12 -26.04 -39.69
N ALA A 136 1.69 -27.11 -39.02
CA ALA A 136 0.28 -27.38 -38.69
C ALA A 136 -0.04 -27.14 -37.19
N ARG A 137 0.94 -26.68 -36.39
CA ARG A 137 0.77 -26.38 -34.97
C ARG A 137 0.38 -24.91 -34.77
N PRO A 138 -0.57 -24.58 -33.87
CA PRO A 138 -0.86 -23.19 -33.55
C PRO A 138 0.30 -22.53 -32.78
N PRO A 139 0.48 -21.19 -32.88
CA PRO A 139 1.65 -20.50 -32.32
C PRO A 139 1.86 -20.71 -30.81
N HIS A 140 0.79 -20.73 -30.02
CA HIS A 140 0.87 -20.97 -28.57
C HIS A 140 1.44 -22.36 -28.24
N LEU A 141 1.10 -23.37 -29.03
CA LEU A 141 1.61 -24.73 -28.84
C LEU A 141 3.08 -24.84 -29.30
N GLN A 142 3.45 -24.15 -30.37
CA GLN A 142 4.84 -24.10 -30.83
C GLN A 142 5.76 -23.46 -29.76
N LEU A 143 5.36 -22.31 -29.21
CA LEU A 143 6.11 -21.63 -28.16
C LEU A 143 6.25 -22.47 -26.89
N ALA A 144 5.17 -23.12 -26.46
CA ALA A 144 5.19 -23.98 -25.27
C ALA A 144 6.09 -25.22 -25.44
N ILE A 145 6.05 -25.86 -26.62
CA ILE A 145 6.94 -26.98 -26.97
C ILE A 145 8.39 -26.50 -26.98
N ALA A 146 8.67 -25.39 -27.66
CA ALA A 146 10.02 -24.83 -27.73
C ALA A 146 10.54 -24.41 -26.36
N CYS A 147 9.68 -23.86 -25.48
CA CYS A 147 10.02 -23.49 -24.11
C CYS A 147 10.56 -24.70 -23.31
N VAL A 148 9.82 -25.81 -23.33
CA VAL A 148 10.20 -27.04 -22.62
C VAL A 148 11.43 -27.68 -23.28
N ALA A 149 11.52 -27.67 -24.61
CA ALA A 149 12.66 -28.23 -25.33
C ALA A 149 13.96 -27.45 -25.11
N ALA A 150 13.89 -26.11 -25.06
CA ALA A 150 15.00 -25.23 -24.78
C ALA A 150 15.53 -25.45 -23.36
N ALA A 151 14.63 -25.60 -22.38
CA ALA A 151 14.99 -25.87 -20.99
C ALA A 151 15.75 -27.21 -20.83
N ILE A 152 15.51 -28.19 -21.70
CA ILE A 152 16.13 -29.52 -21.62
C ILE A 152 17.42 -29.60 -22.44
N SER A 153 17.50 -28.87 -23.55
CA SER A 153 18.63 -28.96 -24.48
C SER A 153 19.90 -28.25 -23.98
N ASP A 154 19.78 -27.28 -23.06
CA ASP A 154 20.92 -26.60 -22.46
C ASP A 154 20.71 -26.37 -20.94
N PRO A 155 21.18 -27.29 -20.08
CA PRO A 155 21.04 -27.18 -18.63
C PRO A 155 21.90 -26.07 -18.00
N SER A 156 22.80 -25.44 -18.76
CA SER A 156 23.71 -24.39 -18.27
C SER A 156 23.15 -22.98 -18.36
N VAL A 157 21.97 -22.83 -18.98
CA VAL A 157 21.23 -21.57 -19.03
C VAL A 157 20.27 -21.56 -17.85
N ASP A 158 20.70 -20.96 -16.74
CA ASP A 158 19.88 -20.75 -15.53
C ASP A 158 18.51 -20.22 -15.93
N GLY A 159 17.43 -20.93 -15.56
CA GLY A 159 16.03 -20.67 -15.94
C GLY A 159 15.45 -19.38 -15.38
N THR A 160 16.16 -18.28 -15.63
CA THR A 160 16.00 -16.88 -15.23
C THR A 160 15.41 -16.08 -16.39
N GLU A 161 14.78 -14.94 -16.09
CA GLU A 161 14.31 -14.00 -17.11
C GLU A 161 15.48 -13.57 -18.04
N GLY A 162 15.31 -13.70 -19.36
CA GLY A 162 16.36 -13.45 -20.38
C GLY A 162 17.08 -14.69 -20.92
N SER A 163 16.80 -15.88 -20.37
CA SER A 163 17.16 -17.16 -21.00
C SER A 163 16.25 -17.47 -22.18
N VAL A 164 16.71 -18.27 -23.16
CA VAL A 164 15.87 -18.69 -24.31
C VAL A 164 14.57 -19.35 -23.82
N ALA A 165 14.64 -20.20 -22.79
CA ALA A 165 13.46 -20.85 -22.22
C ALA A 165 12.57 -19.88 -21.44
N GLY A 166 13.15 -18.94 -20.67
CA GLY A 166 12.41 -17.91 -19.94
C GLY A 166 11.69 -16.93 -20.88
N ASP A 167 12.36 -16.52 -21.95
CA ASP A 167 11.80 -15.66 -22.99
C ASP A 167 10.63 -16.34 -23.71
N LEU A 168 10.77 -17.62 -24.06
CA LEU A 168 9.70 -18.44 -24.62
C LEU A 168 8.53 -18.61 -23.63
N PHE A 169 8.81 -18.76 -22.33
CA PHE A 169 7.77 -18.81 -21.30
C PHE A 169 7.00 -17.49 -21.20
N HIS A 170 7.68 -16.34 -21.15
CA HIS A 170 7.02 -15.04 -21.11
C HIS A 170 6.19 -14.77 -22.35
N ALA A 171 6.71 -15.12 -23.52
CA ALA A 171 5.97 -14.99 -24.77
C ALA A 171 4.73 -15.89 -24.79
N GLY A 172 4.87 -17.15 -24.37
CA GLY A 172 3.77 -18.10 -24.26
C GLY A 172 2.70 -17.66 -23.25
N LEU A 173 3.11 -17.14 -22.08
CA LEU A 173 2.21 -16.64 -21.06
C LEU A 173 1.44 -15.39 -21.51
N LYS A 174 2.11 -14.43 -22.16
CA LYS A 174 1.45 -13.25 -22.73
C LYS A 174 0.47 -13.62 -23.83
N LEU A 175 0.84 -14.56 -24.70
CA LEU A 175 -0.06 -15.08 -25.72
C LEU A 175 -1.27 -15.81 -25.12
N TRP A 176 -1.08 -16.55 -24.02
CA TRP A 176 -2.18 -17.17 -23.28
C TRP A 176 -3.16 -16.13 -22.69
N ILE A 177 -2.65 -15.04 -22.12
CA ILE A 177 -3.49 -13.94 -21.61
C ILE A 177 -4.28 -13.31 -22.76
N VAL A 178 -3.62 -13.06 -23.90
CA VAL A 178 -4.29 -12.53 -25.10
C VAL A 178 -5.39 -13.49 -25.60
N ILE A 179 -5.14 -14.79 -25.60
CA ILE A 179 -6.16 -15.80 -25.95
C ILE A 179 -7.35 -15.71 -24.99
N LEU A 180 -7.14 -15.57 -23.68
CA LEU A 180 -8.22 -15.44 -22.69
C LEU A 180 -9.05 -14.16 -22.87
N GLU A 181 -8.41 -13.04 -23.22
CA GLU A 181 -9.05 -11.72 -23.37
C GLU A 181 -9.76 -11.55 -24.72
N VAL A 182 -9.15 -12.02 -25.81
CA VAL A 182 -9.68 -11.83 -27.18
C VAL A 182 -10.68 -12.92 -27.53
N ASP A 183 -10.43 -14.17 -27.14
CA ASP A 183 -11.29 -15.29 -27.47
C ASP A 183 -11.22 -16.42 -26.43
N ASN A 184 -12.05 -16.27 -25.40
CA ASN A 184 -12.22 -17.28 -24.36
C ASN A 184 -12.63 -18.67 -24.93
N CYS A 185 -13.15 -18.77 -26.17
CA CYS A 185 -13.45 -20.05 -26.80
C CYS A 185 -12.18 -20.77 -27.27
N GLU A 186 -11.18 -20.05 -27.78
CA GLU A 186 -9.89 -20.64 -28.17
C GLU A 186 -9.11 -21.16 -26.95
N ALA A 187 -9.21 -20.48 -25.80
CA ALA A 187 -8.63 -20.96 -24.53
C ALA A 187 -9.16 -22.33 -24.08
N ARG A 188 -10.31 -22.75 -24.63
CA ARG A 188 -10.97 -24.04 -24.36
C ARG A 188 -10.58 -25.14 -25.36
N ASN A 189 -9.71 -24.83 -26.33
CA ASN A 189 -9.15 -25.80 -27.27
C ASN A 189 -8.14 -26.71 -26.55
N ALA A 190 -8.17 -28.02 -26.85
CA ALA A 190 -7.23 -28.98 -26.30
C ALA A 190 -5.76 -28.61 -26.55
N LYS A 191 -5.45 -28.01 -27.70
CA LYS A 191 -4.09 -27.54 -28.03
C LYS A 191 -3.64 -26.34 -27.17
N ALA A 192 -4.57 -25.46 -26.82
CA ALA A 192 -4.31 -24.31 -25.96
C ALA A 192 -4.13 -24.76 -24.51
N ILE A 193 -5.00 -25.64 -24.00
CA ILE A 193 -4.87 -26.25 -22.67
C ILE A 193 -3.54 -27.00 -22.53
N LEU A 194 -3.16 -27.76 -23.56
CA LEU A 194 -1.88 -28.45 -23.61
C LEU A 194 -0.70 -27.48 -23.60
N ALA A 195 -0.75 -26.40 -24.39
CA ALA A 195 0.30 -25.37 -24.39
C ALA A 195 0.46 -24.72 -23.02
N ALA A 196 -0.64 -24.37 -22.36
CA ALA A 196 -0.63 -23.83 -21.01
C ALA A 196 -0.05 -24.83 -20.00
N LEU A 197 -0.38 -26.12 -20.10
CA LEU A 197 0.17 -27.16 -19.23
C LEU A 197 1.68 -27.36 -19.43
N LEU A 198 2.18 -27.28 -20.66
CA LEU A 198 3.61 -27.33 -20.97
C LEU A 198 4.36 -26.10 -20.43
N LEU A 199 3.77 -24.91 -20.55
CA LEU A 199 4.30 -23.70 -19.91
C LEU A 199 4.31 -23.83 -18.39
N SER A 200 3.24 -24.38 -17.79
CA SER A 200 3.20 -24.67 -16.34
C SER A 200 4.24 -25.69 -15.92
N THR A 201 4.60 -26.65 -16.78
CA THR A 201 5.67 -27.61 -16.52
C THR A 201 7.01 -26.90 -16.40
N TYR A 202 7.39 -26.09 -17.40
CA TYR A 202 8.60 -25.29 -17.32
C TYR A 202 8.57 -24.36 -16.10
N GLY A 203 7.45 -23.67 -15.88
CA GLY A 203 7.35 -22.71 -14.80
C GLY A 203 7.37 -23.32 -13.40
N THR A 204 6.94 -24.57 -13.25
CA THR A 204 7.09 -25.38 -12.03
C THR A 204 8.55 -25.81 -11.85
N LEU A 205 9.21 -26.27 -12.91
CA LEU A 205 10.59 -26.74 -12.84
C LEU A 205 11.63 -25.60 -12.82
N SER A 206 11.22 -24.37 -13.09
CA SER A 206 12.11 -23.21 -13.13
C SER A 206 12.70 -22.90 -11.75
N PRO A 207 14.00 -22.57 -11.65
CA PRO A 207 14.62 -22.08 -10.41
C PRO A 207 14.18 -20.65 -10.05
N ASP A 208 13.62 -19.90 -10.99
CA ASP A 208 13.16 -18.51 -10.81
C ASP A 208 11.81 -18.45 -10.05
N LEU A 209 11.82 -17.74 -8.92
CA LEU A 209 10.65 -17.60 -8.06
C LEU A 209 9.50 -16.83 -8.73
N LEU A 210 9.80 -15.83 -9.55
CA LEU A 210 8.80 -15.02 -10.23
C LEU A 210 8.12 -15.81 -11.35
N ILE A 211 8.87 -16.63 -12.09
CA ILE A 211 8.34 -17.59 -13.06
C ILE A 211 7.43 -18.61 -12.37
N ARG A 212 7.86 -19.16 -11.21
CA ARG A 212 7.00 -20.04 -10.39
C ARG A 212 5.72 -19.32 -9.95
N MET A 213 5.79 -18.09 -9.43
CA MET A 213 4.59 -17.35 -9.01
C MET A 213 3.61 -17.09 -10.17
N LYS A 214 4.11 -16.69 -11.35
CA LYS A 214 3.30 -16.50 -12.57
C LYS A 214 2.60 -17.81 -13.00
N THR A 215 3.20 -18.96 -12.73
CA THR A 215 2.68 -20.29 -13.06
C THR A 215 1.42 -20.66 -12.28
N SER A 216 1.27 -20.18 -11.03
CA SER A 216 0.08 -20.46 -10.21
C SER A 216 -1.21 -19.96 -10.87
N ALA A 217 -1.17 -18.76 -11.47
CA ALA A 217 -2.30 -18.20 -12.22
C ALA A 217 -2.63 -19.04 -13.47
N LEU A 218 -1.60 -19.54 -14.15
CA LEU A 218 -1.76 -20.39 -15.34
C LEU A 218 -2.43 -21.72 -14.98
N ILE A 219 -1.98 -22.40 -13.91
CA ILE A 219 -2.57 -23.64 -13.41
C ILE A 219 -4.04 -23.41 -13.01
N CYS A 220 -4.34 -22.34 -12.28
CA CYS A 220 -5.72 -21.99 -11.90
C CYS A 220 -6.64 -21.80 -13.12
N ASN A 221 -6.15 -21.14 -14.16
CA ASN A 221 -6.89 -20.94 -15.41
C ASN A 221 -7.17 -22.28 -16.11
N ILE A 222 -6.16 -23.15 -16.23
CA ILE A 222 -6.30 -24.48 -16.85
C ILE A 222 -7.33 -25.32 -16.08
N VAL A 223 -7.22 -25.38 -14.75
CA VAL A 223 -8.15 -26.12 -13.89
C VAL A 223 -9.59 -25.65 -14.11
N THR A 224 -9.78 -24.34 -14.16
CA THR A 224 -11.09 -23.73 -14.39
C THR A 224 -11.66 -24.11 -15.76
N MET A 225 -10.83 -24.12 -16.81
CA MET A 225 -11.26 -24.52 -18.16
C MET A 225 -11.62 -26.00 -18.23
N CYS A 226 -10.81 -26.88 -17.64
CA CYS A 226 -11.09 -28.32 -17.58
C CYS A 226 -12.41 -28.64 -16.85
N ARG A 227 -12.70 -27.92 -15.75
CA ARG A 227 -13.99 -28.02 -15.05
C ARG A 227 -15.15 -27.56 -15.93
N ARG A 228 -15.04 -26.42 -16.64
CA ARG A 228 -16.07 -25.92 -17.57
C ARG A 228 -16.36 -26.90 -18.71
N LEU A 229 -15.31 -27.52 -19.25
CA LEU A 229 -15.39 -28.55 -20.28
C LEU A 229 -15.84 -29.92 -19.74
N ARG A 230 -16.03 -30.04 -18.40
CA ARG A 230 -16.35 -31.28 -17.71
C ARG A 230 -15.40 -32.43 -18.06
N LEU A 231 -14.13 -32.12 -18.30
CA LEU A 231 -13.11 -33.12 -18.57
C LEU A 231 -12.92 -34.06 -17.38
N THR A 232 -13.29 -33.64 -16.17
CA THR A 232 -13.24 -34.47 -14.96
C THR A 232 -14.46 -35.39 -14.78
N ASP A 233 -15.50 -35.28 -15.62
CA ASP A 233 -16.73 -36.08 -15.50
C ASP A 233 -16.56 -37.48 -16.16
N PRO A 234 -16.87 -38.58 -15.44
CA PRO A 234 -16.88 -39.92 -16.01
C PRO A 234 -17.98 -40.13 -17.06
N ALA A 235 -19.07 -39.35 -17.05
CA ALA A 235 -20.23 -39.52 -17.94
C ALA A 235 -20.08 -38.81 -19.30
N LEU A 236 -18.97 -38.11 -19.55
CA LEU A 236 -18.78 -37.31 -20.77
C LEU A 236 -18.64 -38.14 -22.06
N SER A 237 -18.65 -39.48 -22.00
CA SER A 237 -18.73 -40.31 -23.21
C SER A 237 -20.05 -40.15 -23.98
N ALA A 238 -21.07 -39.51 -23.39
CA ALA A 238 -22.43 -39.51 -23.93
C ALA A 238 -22.99 -38.14 -24.38
N TYR A 239 -22.34 -36.99 -24.10
CA TYR A 239 -23.01 -35.67 -24.26
C TYR A 239 -22.23 -34.53 -24.90
N THR A 240 -21.03 -34.74 -25.43
CA THR A 240 -20.38 -33.73 -26.29
C THR A 240 -20.53 -34.12 -27.76
N THR A 241 -20.90 -33.14 -28.59
CA THR A 241 -20.92 -33.19 -30.06
C THR A 241 -19.53 -33.36 -30.70
N LEU A 242 -18.52 -33.72 -29.90
CA LEU A 242 -17.21 -34.15 -30.36
C LEU A 242 -17.31 -35.66 -30.61
N ASN A 243 -17.09 -36.10 -31.85
CA ASN A 243 -16.87 -37.52 -32.16
C ASN A 243 -15.56 -37.96 -31.46
N ILE A 244 -15.63 -38.27 -30.17
CA ILE A 244 -14.48 -38.70 -29.35
C ILE A 244 -14.16 -40.15 -29.75
N THR A 245 -13.03 -40.33 -30.44
CA THR A 245 -12.42 -41.63 -30.76
C THR A 245 -11.78 -42.24 -29.50
N GLU A 246 -11.44 -43.54 -29.50
CA GLU A 246 -10.66 -44.15 -28.40
C GLU A 246 -9.37 -43.39 -28.09
N ARG A 247 -8.76 -42.78 -29.12
CA ARG A 247 -7.58 -41.91 -29.01
C ARG A 247 -7.86 -40.63 -28.22
N ASP A 248 -9.06 -40.08 -28.32
CA ASP A 248 -9.47 -38.85 -27.61
C ASP A 248 -9.74 -39.12 -26.11
N LEU A 249 -10.16 -40.34 -25.74
CA LEU A 249 -10.28 -40.81 -24.34
C LEU A 249 -8.91 -41.09 -23.70
N ALA A 250 -7.98 -41.69 -24.44
CA ALA A 250 -6.60 -41.88 -24.00
C ALA A 250 -5.90 -40.53 -23.78
N GLY A 251 -6.03 -39.60 -24.73
CA GLY A 251 -5.51 -38.23 -24.60
C GLY A 251 -6.10 -37.46 -23.42
N LYS A 252 -7.41 -37.60 -23.17
CA LYS A 252 -8.07 -37.04 -21.96
C LYS A 252 -7.45 -37.57 -20.67
N SER A 253 -7.23 -38.89 -20.59
CA SER A 253 -6.70 -39.51 -19.38
C SER A 253 -5.25 -39.07 -19.12
N SER A 254 -4.42 -39.05 -20.16
CA SER A 254 -3.04 -38.53 -20.09
C SER A 254 -2.98 -37.06 -19.67
N LEU A 255 -3.90 -36.22 -20.15
CA LEU A 255 -3.96 -34.81 -19.79
C LEU A 255 -4.22 -34.61 -18.30
N LEU A 256 -5.20 -35.32 -17.74
CA LEU A 256 -5.54 -35.24 -16.31
C LEU A 256 -4.44 -35.81 -15.42
N CYS A 257 -3.80 -36.91 -15.82
CA CYS A 257 -2.64 -37.47 -15.12
C CYS A 257 -1.51 -36.44 -15.02
N TYR A 258 -1.14 -35.86 -16.16
CA TYR A 258 0.00 -34.96 -16.23
C TYR A 258 -0.25 -33.66 -15.46
N MET A 259 -1.49 -33.17 -15.49
CA MET A 259 -1.89 -31.98 -14.74
C MET A 259 -1.92 -32.22 -13.22
N LEU A 260 -2.35 -33.39 -12.74
CA LEU A 260 -2.26 -33.74 -11.32
C LEU A 260 -0.79 -33.71 -10.84
N LEU A 261 0.13 -34.24 -11.65
CA LEU A 261 1.56 -34.22 -11.36
C LEU A 261 2.10 -32.78 -11.26
N VAL A 262 1.85 -31.96 -12.29
CA VAL A 262 2.34 -30.57 -12.35
C VAL A 262 1.74 -29.73 -11.22
N ASP A 263 0.43 -29.82 -10.97
CA ASP A 263 -0.25 -29.07 -9.90
C ASP A 263 0.26 -29.46 -8.50
N THR A 264 0.45 -30.76 -8.24
CA THR A 264 0.96 -31.24 -6.95
C THR A 264 2.41 -30.80 -6.73
N MET A 265 3.26 -30.88 -7.75
CA MET A 265 4.65 -30.42 -7.67
C MET A 265 4.73 -28.90 -7.51
N HIS A 266 3.89 -28.16 -8.22
CA HIS A 266 3.81 -26.72 -8.08
C HIS A 266 3.36 -26.30 -6.68
N ALA A 267 2.30 -26.91 -6.16
CA ALA A 267 1.79 -26.68 -4.81
C ALA A 267 2.85 -27.00 -3.75
N LEU A 268 3.62 -28.08 -3.95
CA LEU A 268 4.73 -28.43 -3.06
C LEU A 268 5.82 -27.36 -3.05
N GLN A 269 6.28 -26.91 -4.22
CA GLN A 269 7.36 -25.93 -4.34
C GLN A 269 6.96 -24.52 -3.91
N THR A 270 5.69 -24.15 -4.08
CA THR A 270 5.15 -22.84 -3.70
C THR A 270 4.53 -22.82 -2.31
N ASN A 271 4.51 -23.97 -1.63
CA ASN A 271 3.85 -24.14 -0.33
C ASN A 271 2.37 -23.69 -0.36
N ASP A 272 1.66 -24.03 -1.43
CA ASP A 272 0.26 -23.68 -1.71
C ASP A 272 -0.62 -24.95 -1.66
N ILE A 273 -1.94 -24.77 -1.75
CA ILE A 273 -2.91 -25.85 -1.87
C ILE A 273 -2.97 -26.30 -3.34
N PRO A 274 -2.89 -27.61 -3.64
CA PRO A 274 -3.18 -28.13 -4.98
C PRO A 274 -4.52 -27.58 -5.50
N LYS A 275 -4.60 -27.24 -6.78
CA LYS A 275 -5.82 -26.65 -7.37
C LYS A 275 -6.85 -27.73 -7.76
N TYR A 276 -6.42 -28.97 -7.98
CA TYR A 276 -7.27 -30.14 -8.22
C TYR A 276 -7.58 -30.93 -6.95
N SER A 277 -8.87 -31.22 -6.74
CA SER A 277 -9.29 -32.24 -5.79
C SER A 277 -9.06 -33.62 -6.42
N VAL A 278 -8.36 -34.49 -5.70
CA VAL A 278 -8.19 -35.90 -6.11
C VAL A 278 -9.53 -36.63 -6.27
N ASP A 279 -10.58 -36.19 -5.57
CA ASP A 279 -11.92 -36.78 -5.63
C ASP A 279 -12.71 -36.41 -6.90
N GLU A 280 -12.30 -35.32 -7.56
CA GLU A 280 -12.92 -34.85 -8.80
C GLU A 280 -12.30 -35.50 -10.05
N LEU A 281 -11.16 -36.18 -9.93
CA LEU A 281 -10.44 -36.77 -11.05
C LEU A 281 -11.00 -38.14 -11.45
N ALA A 282 -11.63 -38.21 -12.63
CA ALA A 282 -12.09 -39.46 -13.22
C ALA A 282 -11.37 -39.73 -14.56
N PHE A 283 -10.37 -40.62 -14.52
CA PHE A 283 -9.66 -41.07 -15.70
C PHE A 283 -9.18 -42.52 -15.54
N THR A 284 -8.71 -43.10 -16.65
CA THR A 284 -8.14 -44.44 -16.71
C THR A 284 -6.63 -44.36 -16.51
N MET A 285 -6.09 -45.17 -15.60
CA MET A 285 -4.65 -45.22 -15.35
C MET A 285 -3.91 -45.72 -16.60
N PRO A 286 -2.83 -45.02 -17.03
CA PRO A 286 -2.30 -45.15 -18.38
C PRO A 286 -1.64 -46.50 -18.68
N GLN A 287 -1.17 -47.24 -17.67
CA GLN A 287 -0.53 -48.55 -17.89
C GLN A 287 -1.47 -49.73 -17.62
N SER A 288 -2.20 -49.73 -16.51
CA SER A 288 -3.06 -50.86 -16.14
C SER A 288 -4.47 -50.81 -16.71
N GLY A 289 -4.96 -49.64 -17.16
CA GLY A 289 -6.34 -49.51 -17.63
C GLY A 289 -7.38 -49.47 -16.51
N HIS A 290 -6.97 -49.49 -15.23
CA HIS A 290 -7.89 -49.40 -14.09
C HIS A 290 -8.41 -47.97 -13.88
N SER A 291 -9.59 -47.85 -13.25
CA SER A 291 -10.16 -46.55 -12.89
C SER A 291 -9.36 -45.92 -11.74
N PHE A 292 -8.70 -44.78 -11.99
CA PHE A 292 -7.91 -44.09 -10.96
C PHE A 292 -8.74 -43.79 -9.71
N ARG A 293 -9.93 -43.20 -9.87
CA ARG A 293 -10.83 -42.83 -8.76
C ARG A 293 -11.21 -44.04 -7.91
N THR A 294 -11.56 -45.16 -8.55
CA THR A 294 -11.97 -46.39 -7.85
C THR A 294 -10.79 -46.96 -7.07
N THR A 295 -9.61 -47.02 -7.69
CA THR A 295 -8.38 -47.50 -7.07
C THR A 295 -7.94 -46.61 -5.91
N TYR A 296 -8.02 -45.28 -6.06
CA TYR A 296 -7.68 -44.30 -5.04
C TYR A 296 -8.62 -44.34 -3.83
N ILE A 297 -9.93 -44.47 -4.06
CA ILE A 297 -10.89 -44.66 -2.97
C ILE A 297 -10.65 -46.00 -2.25
N SER A 298 -10.33 -47.06 -3.01
CA SER A 298 -10.04 -48.38 -2.44
C SER A 298 -8.82 -48.33 -1.50
N ILE A 299 -7.75 -47.63 -1.90
CA ILE A 299 -6.55 -47.49 -1.06
C ILE A 299 -6.82 -46.64 0.19
N LEU A 300 -7.64 -45.58 0.09
CA LEU A 300 -8.06 -44.78 1.26
C LEU A 300 -8.90 -45.59 2.26
N HIS A 301 -9.68 -46.57 1.80
CA HIS A 301 -10.44 -47.47 2.66
C HIS A 301 -9.65 -48.71 3.13
N GLY A 302 -8.35 -48.78 2.85
CA GLY A 302 -7.50 -49.88 3.28
C GLY A 302 -7.77 -51.21 2.56
N CYS A 303 -8.40 -51.17 1.37
CA CYS A 303 -8.63 -52.36 0.56
C CYS A 303 -7.38 -52.76 -0.23
N ASP A 304 -7.18 -54.06 -0.44
CA ASP A 304 -6.09 -54.57 -1.27
C ASP A 304 -6.20 -54.09 -2.72
N LEU A 305 -5.07 -53.72 -3.31
CA LEU A 305 -4.98 -53.31 -4.71
C LEU A 305 -5.00 -54.54 -5.64
N PRO A 306 -5.49 -54.42 -6.90
CA PRO A 306 -5.48 -55.51 -7.88
C PRO A 306 -4.08 -56.09 -8.16
N ASP A 307 -3.99 -57.40 -8.42
CA ASP A 307 -2.72 -58.11 -8.61
C ASP A 307 -1.93 -57.71 -9.85
N ASP A 308 -2.63 -57.22 -10.87
CA ASP A 308 -2.09 -56.74 -12.13
C ASP A 308 -1.61 -55.27 -12.06
N LEU A 309 -1.84 -54.58 -10.94
CA LEU A 309 -1.38 -53.21 -10.72
C LEU A 309 0.07 -53.20 -10.22
N SER A 310 1.03 -53.29 -11.14
CA SER A 310 2.47 -53.33 -10.81
C SER A 310 3.33 -52.29 -11.55
N ALA A 311 2.72 -51.44 -12.37
CA ALA A 311 3.43 -50.43 -13.16
C ALA A 311 3.93 -49.26 -12.29
N THR A 312 5.14 -48.77 -12.59
CA THR A 312 5.77 -47.64 -11.88
C THR A 312 4.95 -46.36 -12.01
N GLU A 313 4.36 -46.13 -13.18
CA GLU A 313 3.57 -44.95 -13.53
C GLU A 313 2.27 -44.88 -12.71
N ASP A 314 1.58 -46.01 -12.58
CA ASP A 314 0.34 -46.10 -11.81
C ASP A 314 0.63 -45.97 -10.30
N ALA A 315 1.75 -46.54 -9.84
CA ALA A 315 2.23 -46.37 -8.47
C ALA A 315 2.57 -44.90 -8.15
N LEU A 316 3.29 -44.22 -9.05
CA LEU A 316 3.63 -42.80 -8.94
C LEU A 316 2.38 -41.94 -8.86
N LEU A 317 1.39 -42.20 -9.71
CA LEU A 317 0.15 -41.45 -9.75
C LEU A 317 -0.67 -41.55 -8.45
N LEU A 318 -0.80 -42.76 -7.90
CA LEU A 318 -1.46 -42.97 -6.60
C LEU A 318 -0.71 -42.25 -5.47
N LEU A 319 0.62 -42.26 -5.52
CA LEU A 319 1.46 -41.60 -4.54
C LEU A 319 1.37 -40.07 -4.63
N THR A 320 1.38 -39.50 -5.84
CA THR A 320 1.14 -38.07 -6.08
C THR A 320 -0.21 -37.63 -5.53
N ALA A 321 -1.25 -38.45 -5.69
CA ALA A 321 -2.57 -38.17 -5.14
C ALA A 321 -2.60 -38.18 -3.61
N LEU A 322 -1.89 -39.11 -2.97
CA LEU A 322 -1.73 -39.13 -1.52
C LEU A 322 -0.95 -37.90 -1.01
N LEU A 323 0.08 -37.47 -1.74
CA LEU A 323 0.82 -36.24 -1.45
C LEU A 323 -0.08 -35.00 -1.59
N ALA A 324 -0.84 -34.87 -2.68
CA ALA A 324 -1.78 -33.78 -2.89
C ALA A 324 -2.82 -33.70 -1.76
N HIS A 325 -3.38 -34.85 -1.36
CA HIS A 325 -4.33 -34.92 -0.24
C HIS A 325 -3.66 -34.55 1.10
N SER A 326 -2.40 -34.95 1.32
CA SER A 326 -1.62 -34.54 2.49
C SER A 326 -1.40 -33.02 2.52
N LEU A 327 -0.99 -32.41 1.40
CA LEU A 327 -0.78 -30.96 1.30
C LEU A 327 -2.08 -30.20 1.54
N TYR A 328 -3.20 -30.67 0.97
CA TYR A 328 -4.52 -30.11 1.21
C TYR A 328 -4.94 -30.19 2.68
N LEU A 329 -4.78 -31.38 3.30
CA LEU A 329 -5.11 -31.60 4.70
C LEU A 329 -4.30 -30.67 5.62
N GLN A 330 -3.02 -30.48 5.35
CA GLN A 330 -2.16 -29.62 6.17
C GLN A 330 -2.54 -28.16 6.08
N LYS A 331 -2.78 -27.68 4.86
CA LYS A 331 -3.11 -26.27 4.61
C LYS A 331 -4.52 -25.91 5.05
N SER A 332 -5.45 -26.86 5.02
CA SER A 332 -6.85 -26.63 5.40
C SER A 332 -7.07 -26.55 6.91
N PHE A 333 -6.14 -27.04 7.73
CA PHE A 333 -6.32 -27.19 9.18
C PHE A 333 -5.35 -26.39 10.07
N GLU A 334 -4.44 -25.56 9.51
CA GLU A 334 -3.40 -24.74 10.19
C GLU A 334 -3.53 -24.62 11.74
N ALA A 335 -3.14 -25.66 12.46
CA ALA A 335 -3.14 -25.70 13.93
C ALA A 335 -1.74 -26.06 14.44
N PRO A 336 -1.21 -25.35 15.46
CA PRO A 336 0.07 -25.69 16.05
C PRO A 336 -0.05 -26.98 16.86
N PHE A 337 1.03 -27.78 16.87
CA PHE A 337 1.22 -28.98 17.69
C PHE A 337 0.55 -28.85 19.07
N ALA A 338 -0.51 -29.61 19.30
CA ALA A 338 -1.02 -29.90 20.64
C ALA A 338 -0.77 -31.37 20.95
N VAL A 339 0.02 -31.58 22.00
CA VAL A 339 0.35 -32.87 22.60
C VAL A 339 -0.94 -33.62 22.94
N GLN A 340 -0.98 -34.91 22.58
CA GLN A 340 -2.04 -35.85 22.95
C GLN A 340 -2.37 -35.76 24.45
N THR A 341 -3.66 -35.63 24.76
CA THR A 341 -4.19 -36.19 26.02
C THR A 341 -5.35 -37.14 25.69
N PRO A 342 -5.32 -38.40 26.15
CA PRO A 342 -6.47 -39.27 26.01
C PRO A 342 -7.45 -38.96 27.15
N ARG A 343 -8.75 -38.82 26.84
CA ARG A 343 -9.87 -39.41 27.62
C ARG A 343 -11.26 -39.05 27.09
N HIS A 344 -11.98 -40.12 26.74
CA HIS A 344 -13.44 -40.28 26.68
C HIS A 344 -14.24 -39.40 25.70
N CYS A 345 -14.50 -39.93 24.50
CA CYS A 345 -15.52 -39.42 23.59
C CYS A 345 -16.90 -40.05 23.90
N SER A 346 -17.87 -39.17 24.11
CA SER A 346 -19.29 -39.47 23.94
C SER A 346 -19.58 -39.70 22.45
N PRO A 347 -20.42 -40.68 22.05
CA PRO A 347 -20.70 -41.00 20.65
C PRO A 347 -21.52 -39.95 19.88
N TYR A 348 -21.83 -38.79 20.47
CA TYR A 348 -22.69 -37.75 19.87
C TYR A 348 -22.12 -36.33 19.94
N ARG A 349 -20.80 -36.16 20.10
CA ARG A 349 -20.17 -34.84 20.03
C ARG A 349 -19.83 -34.52 18.55
N PRO A 350 -20.10 -33.31 18.04
CA PRO A 350 -19.51 -32.88 16.77
C PRO A 350 -18.00 -33.06 16.84
N LEU A 351 -17.40 -33.69 15.83
CA LEU A 351 -15.94 -33.83 15.73
C LEU A 351 -15.33 -32.44 15.84
N CYS A 352 -14.40 -32.23 16.78
CA CYS A 352 -13.59 -31.02 16.73
C CYS A 352 -12.64 -31.13 15.54
N LEU A 353 -12.19 -29.99 15.01
CA LEU A 353 -11.28 -29.91 13.85
C LEU A 353 -10.03 -30.77 14.03
N GLU A 354 -9.52 -30.87 15.27
CA GLU A 354 -8.37 -31.69 15.63
C GLU A 354 -8.65 -33.20 15.51
N THR A 355 -9.86 -33.65 15.87
CA THR A 355 -10.26 -35.06 15.68
C THR A 355 -10.44 -35.36 14.18
N GLU A 356 -11.06 -34.45 13.43
CA GLU A 356 -11.23 -34.61 11.99
C GLU A 356 -9.88 -34.63 11.24
N PHE A 357 -8.94 -33.77 11.63
CA PHE A 357 -7.57 -33.77 11.10
C PHE A 357 -6.87 -35.11 11.40
N THR A 358 -6.95 -35.56 12.65
CA THR A 358 -6.31 -36.82 13.08
C THR A 358 -6.90 -38.04 12.35
N ASP A 359 -8.22 -38.09 12.16
CA ASP A 359 -8.90 -39.17 11.45
C ASP A 359 -8.52 -39.18 9.95
N ARG A 360 -8.48 -38.01 9.31
CA ARG A 360 -8.04 -37.88 7.90
C ARG A 360 -6.55 -38.21 7.74
N GLN A 361 -5.70 -37.78 8.66
CA GLN A 361 -4.27 -38.10 8.68
C GLN A 361 -4.04 -39.62 8.82
N ALA A 362 -4.79 -40.28 9.72
CA ALA A 362 -4.76 -41.73 9.90
C ALA A 362 -5.20 -42.47 8.63
N THR A 363 -6.21 -41.95 7.92
CA THR A 363 -6.69 -42.51 6.65
C THR A 363 -5.62 -42.46 5.56
N ILE A 364 -4.95 -41.32 5.38
CA ILE A 364 -3.86 -41.18 4.40
C ILE A 364 -2.68 -42.10 4.77
N ASN A 365 -2.34 -42.20 6.05
CA ASN A 365 -1.27 -43.08 6.52
C ASN A 365 -1.60 -44.57 6.28
N ALA A 366 -2.85 -44.99 6.49
CA ALA A 366 -3.30 -46.34 6.16
C ALA A 366 -3.18 -46.62 4.65
N ALA A 367 -3.55 -45.66 3.81
CA ALA A 367 -3.39 -45.77 2.36
C ALA A 367 -1.93 -45.89 1.92
N LEU A 368 -1.02 -45.13 2.55
CA LEU A 368 0.42 -45.24 2.32
C LEU A 368 0.97 -46.64 2.68
N ASN A 369 0.43 -47.28 3.73
CA ASN A 369 0.81 -48.65 4.07
C ASN A 369 0.32 -49.68 3.03
N VAL A 370 -0.88 -49.50 2.47
CA VAL A 370 -1.37 -50.35 1.37
C VAL A 370 -0.52 -50.15 0.12
N TRP A 371 -0.15 -48.90 -0.19
CA TRP A 371 0.75 -48.59 -1.29
C TRP A 371 2.11 -49.27 -1.09
N GLU A 372 2.68 -49.17 0.11
CA GLU A 372 3.93 -49.82 0.50
C GLU A 372 3.88 -51.33 0.32
N ALA A 373 2.86 -51.98 0.87
CA ALA A 373 2.70 -53.44 0.78
C ALA A 373 2.67 -53.94 -0.67
N ARG A 374 2.07 -53.16 -1.58
CA ARG A 374 1.96 -53.49 -3.00
C ARG A 374 3.25 -53.18 -3.78
N PHE A 375 3.82 -51.99 -3.62
CA PHE A 375 4.81 -51.46 -4.57
C PHE A 375 6.25 -51.44 -4.05
N ILE A 376 6.51 -51.43 -2.73
CA ILE A 376 7.83 -51.09 -2.18
C ILE A 376 8.99 -51.96 -2.71
N LYS A 377 8.72 -53.24 -3.02
CA LYS A 377 9.75 -54.20 -3.48
C LYS A 377 10.11 -54.04 -4.96
N THR A 378 9.28 -53.37 -5.75
CA THR A 378 9.36 -53.32 -7.21
C THR A 378 9.67 -51.91 -7.74
N MET A 379 9.65 -50.88 -6.89
CA MET A 379 9.82 -49.48 -7.30
C MET A 379 11.29 -49.06 -7.40
N SER A 380 11.56 -48.08 -8.26
CA SER A 380 12.85 -47.40 -8.36
C SER A 380 13.14 -46.59 -7.09
N GLN A 381 14.42 -46.27 -6.86
CA GLN A 381 14.84 -45.45 -5.72
C GLN A 381 14.17 -44.07 -5.71
N ASP A 382 13.93 -43.48 -6.88
CA ASP A 382 13.30 -42.15 -7.00
C ASP A 382 11.81 -42.17 -6.58
N VAL A 383 11.08 -43.25 -6.88
CA VAL A 383 9.68 -43.39 -6.45
C VAL A 383 9.60 -43.72 -4.96
N LEU A 384 10.55 -44.51 -4.46
CA LEU A 384 10.69 -44.74 -3.02
C LEU A 384 11.03 -43.46 -2.25
N ALA A 385 11.85 -42.59 -2.83
CA ALA A 385 12.16 -41.26 -2.29
C ALA A 385 10.89 -40.43 -2.10
N LEU A 386 10.07 -40.31 -3.15
CA LEU A 386 8.81 -39.58 -3.09
C LEU A 386 7.84 -40.21 -2.08
N TYR A 387 7.84 -41.53 -1.94
CA TYR A 387 7.01 -42.26 -0.98
C TYR A 387 7.36 -41.86 0.44
N HIS A 388 8.65 -41.92 0.78
CA HIS A 388 9.07 -41.54 2.10
C HIS A 388 8.96 -40.03 2.36
N PHE A 389 9.18 -39.20 1.34
CA PHE A 389 8.90 -37.77 1.41
C PHE A 389 7.42 -37.52 1.75
N THR A 390 6.50 -38.21 1.09
CA THR A 390 5.06 -38.08 1.34
C THR A 390 4.69 -38.50 2.76
N ARG A 391 5.30 -39.58 3.28
CA ARG A 391 5.13 -39.98 4.70
C ARG A 391 5.70 -38.93 5.66
N LEU A 392 6.90 -38.42 5.39
CA LEU A 392 7.53 -37.38 6.19
C LEU A 392 6.68 -36.11 6.21
N GLN A 393 6.20 -35.67 5.04
CA GLN A 393 5.32 -34.53 4.91
C GLN A 393 4.08 -34.73 5.78
N LEU A 394 3.40 -35.88 5.70
CA LEU A 394 2.20 -36.19 6.50
C LEU A 394 2.45 -36.14 8.03
N LEU A 395 3.64 -36.54 8.48
CA LEU A 395 4.02 -36.59 9.90
C LEU A 395 4.55 -35.26 10.43
N VAL A 396 5.24 -34.50 9.58
CA VAL A 396 5.90 -33.25 9.89
C VAL A 396 5.42 -32.20 8.88
N PRO A 397 4.23 -31.61 9.07
CA PRO A 397 3.63 -30.66 8.12
C PRO A 397 4.53 -29.46 7.81
N GLN A 398 5.35 -29.07 8.78
CA GLN A 398 6.38 -28.04 8.65
C GLN A 398 7.74 -28.72 8.65
N ILE A 399 8.33 -28.91 7.47
CA ILE A 399 9.60 -29.65 7.32
C ILE A 399 10.77 -29.02 8.12
N SER A 400 10.65 -27.73 8.50
CA SER A 400 11.57 -27.05 9.42
C SER A 400 11.62 -27.68 10.81
N ASP A 401 10.55 -28.35 11.23
CA ASP A 401 10.40 -28.98 12.53
C ASP A 401 10.95 -30.41 12.54
N LEU A 402 11.48 -30.89 11.40
CA LEU A 402 12.02 -32.24 11.25
C LEU A 402 13.19 -32.51 12.21
N SER A 403 14.01 -31.50 12.50
CA SER A 403 15.11 -31.61 13.46
C SER A 403 14.60 -31.79 14.89
N SER A 404 13.63 -30.96 15.30
CA SER A 404 12.97 -31.06 16.61
C SER A 404 12.17 -32.36 16.76
N PHE A 405 11.53 -32.83 15.69
CA PHE A 405 10.83 -34.12 15.65
C PHE A 405 11.81 -35.29 15.82
N ALA A 406 12.95 -35.27 15.12
CA ALA A 406 13.99 -36.29 15.25
C ALA A 406 14.59 -36.33 16.67
N GLU A 407 14.79 -35.18 17.31
CA GLU A 407 15.25 -35.08 18.69
C GLU A 407 14.22 -35.62 19.71
N GLN A 408 12.94 -35.30 19.54
CA GLN A 408 11.85 -35.81 20.39
C GLN A 408 11.64 -37.33 20.22
N GLN A 409 11.82 -37.85 19.01
CA GLN A 409 11.78 -39.29 18.74
C GLN A 409 12.96 -40.02 19.39
N LEU A 410 14.17 -39.45 19.34
CA LEU A 410 15.36 -39.98 20.04
C LEU A 410 15.21 -39.96 21.56
N ALA A 411 14.46 -38.99 22.11
CA ALA A 411 14.14 -38.88 23.53
C ALA A 411 13.03 -39.83 24.00
N GLY A 412 12.34 -40.52 23.09
CA GLY A 412 11.25 -41.45 23.40
C GLY A 412 9.94 -40.77 23.82
N GLU A 413 9.77 -39.49 23.50
CA GLU A 413 8.61 -38.67 23.89
C GLU A 413 7.42 -38.83 22.93
N ILE A 414 7.61 -39.52 21.81
CA ILE A 414 6.58 -39.80 20.78
C ILE A 414 6.33 -41.32 20.71
N ALA A 415 5.06 -41.72 20.56
CA ALA A 415 4.64 -43.12 20.58
C ALA A 415 5.35 -44.01 19.52
N PRO A 416 5.59 -45.31 19.81
CA PRO A 416 6.45 -46.21 19.03
C PRO A 416 5.88 -46.66 17.66
N THR A 417 4.78 -46.08 17.17
CA THR A 417 4.18 -46.42 15.86
C THR A 417 4.93 -45.82 14.66
N PHE A 418 5.95 -44.99 14.88
CA PHE A 418 6.63 -44.20 13.84
C PHE A 418 8.10 -44.61 13.59
N HIS A 419 8.43 -45.89 13.79
CA HIS A 419 9.83 -46.34 13.91
C HIS A 419 10.65 -46.47 12.62
N ASP A 420 10.05 -46.45 11.43
CA ASP A 420 10.80 -46.75 10.20
C ASP A 420 10.73 -45.61 9.19
N ILE A 421 11.43 -44.50 9.46
CA ILE A 421 11.87 -43.58 8.41
C ILE A 421 13.28 -44.02 8.01
N PRO A 422 13.48 -44.66 6.84
CA PRO A 422 14.81 -45.13 6.44
C PRO A 422 15.78 -43.94 6.35
N PRO A 423 17.04 -44.07 6.80
CA PRO A 423 18.02 -42.98 6.67
C PRO A 423 18.16 -42.43 5.25
N GLU A 424 17.98 -43.28 4.24
CA GLU A 424 17.98 -42.88 2.82
C GLU A 424 16.77 -42.01 2.44
N ALA A 425 15.61 -42.18 3.08
CA ALA A 425 14.44 -41.34 2.88
C ALA A 425 14.67 -39.87 3.29
N VAL A 426 15.30 -39.68 4.45
CA VAL A 426 15.66 -38.36 4.96
C VAL A 426 16.67 -37.72 4.01
N LYS A 427 17.68 -38.49 3.60
CA LYS A 427 18.73 -38.06 2.66
C LYS A 427 18.17 -37.68 1.28
N LEU A 428 17.19 -38.44 0.77
CA LEU A 428 16.51 -38.18 -0.49
C LEU A 428 15.53 -36.99 -0.40
N ALA A 429 14.79 -36.84 0.70
CA ALA A 429 13.96 -35.65 0.98
C ALA A 429 14.82 -34.36 1.04
N TRP A 430 15.99 -34.43 1.68
CA TRP A 430 16.97 -33.34 1.65
C TRP A 430 17.53 -33.08 0.25
N SER A 431 17.69 -34.09 -0.61
CA SER A 431 18.15 -33.90 -2.00
C SER A 431 17.09 -33.27 -2.92
N VAL A 432 15.80 -33.51 -2.66
CA VAL A 432 14.68 -32.85 -3.35
C VAL A 432 14.57 -31.39 -2.91
N LEU A 433 14.82 -31.09 -1.64
CA LEU A 433 14.85 -29.72 -1.10
C LEU A 433 16.12 -28.95 -1.50
N ALA A 434 17.28 -29.59 -1.55
CA ALA A 434 18.56 -28.96 -1.91
C ALA A 434 18.59 -28.46 -3.37
N ASN A 435 17.81 -29.06 -4.28
CA ASN A 435 17.64 -28.55 -5.65
C ASN A 435 16.68 -27.34 -5.75
N VAL A 436 16.02 -26.95 -4.65
CA VAL A 436 15.18 -25.74 -4.55
C VAL A 436 15.98 -24.58 -3.93
N GLU A 437 17.18 -24.84 -3.39
CA GLU A 437 17.92 -23.95 -2.49
C GLU A 437 19.18 -23.26 -3.08
N ASP A 438 19.42 -23.27 -4.39
CA ASP A 438 20.52 -22.47 -4.98
C ASP A 438 20.13 -20.99 -5.18
N SER A 439 19.87 -20.29 -4.06
CA SER A 439 19.98 -18.84 -3.99
C SER A 439 20.52 -18.43 -2.61
N PRO A 440 21.55 -17.56 -2.54
CA PRO A 440 22.42 -17.46 -1.38
C PRO A 440 21.71 -16.87 -0.16
N THR A 441 21.74 -17.64 0.94
CA THR A 441 21.25 -17.25 2.25
C THR A 441 22.18 -16.27 2.97
N ILE A 442 21.60 -15.21 3.55
CA ILE A 442 22.15 -14.55 4.75
C ILE A 442 21.22 -14.91 5.93
N HIS A 443 21.76 -15.62 6.93
CA HIS A 443 21.16 -15.93 8.24
C HIS A 443 19.82 -16.73 8.33
N GLY A 444 19.55 -17.59 7.35
CA GLY A 444 19.14 -18.97 7.63
C GLY A 444 17.77 -19.28 8.26
N LYS A 445 16.75 -18.42 8.21
CA LYS A 445 15.34 -18.82 8.42
C LYS A 445 14.37 -17.98 7.57
N LYS A 446 13.52 -18.62 6.76
CA LYS A 446 12.26 -18.04 6.25
C LYS A 446 11.08 -18.86 6.78
N LEU A 447 10.64 -18.54 8.00
CA LEU A 447 9.26 -18.78 8.39
C LEU A 447 8.42 -17.72 7.64
N ALA A 448 7.35 -18.11 6.94
CA ALA A 448 6.31 -17.16 6.58
C ALA A 448 5.60 -16.75 7.87
N ILE A 449 6.09 -15.69 8.52
CA ILE A 449 5.38 -15.07 9.63
C ILE A 449 4.29 -14.21 8.99
N TRP A 450 3.02 -14.52 9.26
CA TRP A 450 1.90 -13.65 8.91
C TRP A 450 1.99 -12.40 9.77
N LEU A 451 2.54 -11.33 9.20
CA LEU A 451 2.79 -10.09 9.91
C LEU A 451 1.74 -9.04 9.52
N PRO A 452 1.15 -8.29 10.47
CA PRO A 452 0.51 -7.02 10.13
C PRO A 452 1.51 -6.09 9.45
N VAL A 453 1.03 -5.29 8.50
CA VAL A 453 1.91 -4.42 7.70
C VAL A 453 1.84 -2.99 8.22
N VAL A 454 2.99 -2.40 8.51
CA VAL A 454 3.12 -0.94 8.59
C VAL A 454 3.73 -0.45 7.28
N LEU A 455 3.03 0.47 6.64
CA LEU A 455 3.33 0.89 5.28
C LEU A 455 3.46 2.41 5.19
N TYR A 456 4.45 2.87 4.42
CA TYR A 456 4.64 4.29 4.12
C TYR A 456 5.17 4.49 2.69
N LEU A 457 4.76 5.59 2.07
CA LEU A 457 5.16 5.95 0.71
C LEU A 457 6.39 6.84 0.72
N SER A 458 7.49 6.34 0.17
CA SER A 458 8.78 7.00 0.00
C SER A 458 8.72 8.02 -1.14
N ALA A 459 8.61 9.30 -0.78
CA ALA A 459 8.96 10.41 -1.67
C ALA A 459 10.30 11.06 -1.31
N LEU A 460 10.88 10.69 -0.17
CA LEU A 460 11.98 11.42 0.47
C LEU A 460 13.23 10.55 0.68
N VAL A 461 14.38 11.21 0.73
CA VAL A 461 15.72 10.62 0.87
C VAL A 461 15.82 9.72 2.11
N VAL A 462 16.44 8.55 1.93
CA VAL A 462 16.82 7.60 2.99
C VAL A 462 17.99 8.19 3.79
N TRP A 463 18.00 8.07 5.11
CA TRP A 463 19.27 8.17 5.84
C TRP A 463 20.24 7.11 5.34
N ARG A 464 21.52 7.46 5.20
CA ARG A 464 22.59 6.45 5.25
C ARG A 464 23.44 6.76 6.47
N ALA A 465 23.50 5.81 7.39
CA ALA A 465 24.36 5.87 8.58
C ALA A 465 25.87 5.85 8.26
N ASP A 466 26.26 5.65 6.99
CA ASP A 466 27.64 5.30 6.61
C ASP A 466 28.33 6.25 5.62
N SER A 467 27.83 7.47 5.36
CA SER A 467 28.55 8.35 4.41
C SER A 467 29.79 9.04 4.99
N GLY A 468 30.00 9.03 6.31
CA GLY A 468 31.21 9.56 6.95
C GLY A 468 31.54 11.03 6.63
N ASP A 469 30.63 11.74 5.95
CA ASP A 469 30.87 13.06 5.36
C ASP A 469 29.89 14.13 5.84
N GLY A 470 28.96 13.79 6.75
CA GLY A 470 28.03 14.73 7.37
C GLY A 470 27.05 15.43 6.42
N LYS A 471 26.93 14.98 5.15
CA LYS A 471 26.14 15.68 4.11
C LYS A 471 24.70 15.19 3.97
N ASN A 472 24.40 13.99 4.47
CA ASN A 472 23.07 13.38 4.45
C ASN A 472 22.46 13.18 5.85
N GLU A 473 23.05 13.78 6.87
CA GLU A 473 22.46 13.82 8.21
C GLU A 473 21.24 14.77 8.23
N ALA A 474 20.30 14.50 9.14
CA ALA A 474 19.33 15.51 9.53
C ALA A 474 20.01 16.82 9.95
N PRO A 475 19.33 17.96 9.84
CA PRO A 475 19.86 19.21 10.36
C PRO A 475 20.30 19.03 11.83
N GLY A 476 21.60 19.19 12.12
CA GLY A 476 22.09 19.33 13.50
C GLY A 476 22.52 18.06 14.25
N GLY A 477 22.72 16.90 13.60
CA GLY A 477 23.22 15.70 14.28
C GLY A 477 22.15 14.89 15.03
N SER A 478 20.87 15.14 14.75
CA SER A 478 19.71 14.54 15.43
C SER A 478 19.70 13.02 15.53
N PHE A 479 20.32 12.29 14.59
CA PHE A 479 20.38 10.83 14.67
C PHE A 479 21.02 10.35 15.96
N SER A 480 22.03 11.09 16.43
CA SER A 480 22.77 10.71 17.63
C SER A 480 21.86 10.69 18.85
N GLU A 481 20.81 11.53 18.86
CA GLU A 481 19.81 11.67 19.91
C GLU A 481 18.63 10.68 19.78
N VAL A 482 18.45 10.05 18.62
CA VAL A 482 17.46 8.97 18.46
C VAL A 482 17.84 7.83 19.41
N PRO A 483 16.89 7.11 20.04
CA PRO A 483 17.22 5.95 20.86
C PRO A 483 17.90 4.84 20.04
N ASP A 484 18.88 4.15 20.65
CA ASP A 484 19.73 3.18 19.93
C ASP A 484 18.95 2.03 19.28
N GLU A 485 17.80 1.65 19.84
CA GLU A 485 16.96 0.59 19.29
C GLU A 485 16.34 0.92 17.92
N HIS A 486 16.29 2.20 17.56
CA HIS A 486 15.79 2.74 16.29
C HIS A 486 16.91 3.14 15.32
N LYS A 487 18.18 2.83 15.62
CA LYS A 487 19.35 3.08 14.76
C LYS A 487 19.74 1.83 13.96
N SER A 488 18.80 1.24 13.23
CA SER A 488 19.12 0.13 12.33
C SER A 488 19.81 0.63 11.05
N PRO A 489 20.49 -0.26 10.30
CA PRO A 489 21.04 0.09 8.98
C PRO A 489 19.98 0.54 7.95
N HIS A 490 18.70 0.32 8.26
CA HIS A 490 17.56 0.62 7.39
C HIS A 490 16.73 1.80 7.91
N SER A 491 17.14 2.45 9.01
CA SER A 491 16.46 3.64 9.52
C SER A 491 16.41 4.72 8.45
N ALA A 492 15.28 5.40 8.35
CA ALA A 492 15.11 6.55 7.49
C ALA A 492 14.34 7.65 8.21
N TRP A 493 14.59 8.89 7.78
CA TRP A 493 14.05 10.10 8.39
C TRP A 493 12.52 10.03 8.38
N GLU A 494 11.88 10.42 9.48
CA GLU A 494 10.42 10.54 9.59
C GLU A 494 9.63 9.22 9.38
N THR A 495 10.31 8.07 9.41
CA THR A 495 9.69 6.76 9.17
C THR A 495 9.90 5.80 10.34
N PRO A 496 9.00 4.82 10.54
CA PRO A 496 9.22 3.76 11.52
C PRO A 496 10.48 2.97 11.19
N ASP A 497 11.35 2.75 12.19
CA ASP A 497 12.57 1.96 12.00
C ASP A 497 12.25 0.49 11.67
N PRO A 498 12.66 -0.04 10.50
CA PRO A 498 12.40 -1.43 10.14
C PRO A 498 12.94 -2.44 11.15
N GLY A 499 14.11 -2.17 11.74
CA GLY A 499 14.71 -3.07 12.73
C GLY A 499 13.84 -3.24 13.98
N PHE A 500 13.37 -2.13 14.55
CA PHE A 500 12.48 -2.14 15.71
C PHE A 500 11.14 -2.82 15.41
N TRP A 501 10.44 -2.41 14.36
CA TRP A 501 9.07 -2.85 14.11
C TRP A 501 8.99 -4.32 13.68
N THR A 502 9.96 -4.82 12.92
CA THR A 502 10.03 -6.24 12.55
C THR A 502 10.25 -7.16 13.75
N ARG A 503 11.12 -6.77 14.70
CA ARG A 503 11.28 -7.47 15.99
C ARG A 503 10.01 -7.47 16.84
N ASN A 504 9.13 -6.50 16.63
CA ASN A 504 7.84 -6.37 17.30
C ASN A 504 6.68 -7.01 16.52
N GLY A 505 6.98 -7.88 15.54
CA GLY A 505 5.96 -8.64 14.82
C GLY A 505 5.15 -7.80 13.83
N TYR A 506 5.82 -6.91 13.09
CA TYR A 506 5.26 -6.20 11.93
C TYR A 506 6.11 -6.42 10.67
N ALA A 507 5.48 -6.44 9.50
CA ALA A 507 6.16 -6.25 8.23
C ALA A 507 6.23 -4.76 7.94
N ILE A 508 7.38 -4.29 7.45
CA ILE A 508 7.54 -2.89 7.04
C ILE A 508 7.64 -2.81 5.52
N VAL A 509 6.73 -2.06 4.91
CA VAL A 509 6.74 -1.79 3.46
C VAL A 509 7.05 -0.33 3.22
N ARG A 510 8.14 -0.11 2.49
CA ARG A 510 8.51 1.18 1.90
C ARG A 510 8.36 1.06 0.39
N ALA A 511 7.55 1.91 -0.21
CA ALA A 511 7.36 1.95 -1.67
C ALA A 511 7.73 3.33 -2.22
N ASP A 512 8.47 3.40 -3.32
CA ASP A 512 8.77 4.67 -3.97
C ASP A 512 7.54 5.20 -4.72
N GLU A 513 7.21 6.48 -4.50
CA GLU A 513 6.13 7.19 -5.19
C GLU A 513 6.41 7.33 -6.70
N ILE A 514 5.36 7.44 -7.52
CA ILE A 514 5.48 7.63 -8.98
C ILE A 514 6.41 8.82 -9.29
N GLY A 515 7.36 8.62 -10.21
CA GLY A 515 8.32 9.63 -10.63
C GLY A 515 9.50 9.83 -9.66
N LEU A 516 9.60 9.04 -8.59
CA LEU A 516 10.68 9.10 -7.60
C LEU A 516 11.37 7.75 -7.42
N GLY A 517 12.60 7.80 -6.90
CA GLY A 517 13.37 6.60 -6.55
C GLY A 517 13.60 5.71 -7.77
N GLN A 518 13.04 4.50 -7.72
CA GLN A 518 13.05 3.53 -8.82
C GLN A 518 11.68 3.39 -9.52
N SER A 519 10.70 4.24 -9.19
CA SER A 519 9.37 4.22 -9.81
C SER A 519 9.31 5.20 -10.98
N PRO A 520 9.17 4.73 -12.24
CA PRO A 520 9.02 5.62 -13.39
C PRO A 520 7.71 6.42 -13.34
N GLY A 521 7.63 7.48 -14.14
CA GLY A 521 6.43 8.30 -14.30
C GLY A 521 6.66 9.78 -14.03
N VAL A 522 5.57 10.52 -13.87
CA VAL A 522 5.58 11.97 -13.65
C VAL A 522 5.70 12.25 -12.15
N LEU A 523 6.70 13.04 -11.77
CA LEU A 523 6.89 13.55 -10.42
C LEU A 523 5.84 14.63 -10.14
N ASP A 524 4.76 14.25 -9.45
CA ASP A 524 3.67 15.16 -9.05
C ASP A 524 3.21 14.87 -7.62
N THR A 525 4.06 15.21 -6.65
CA THR A 525 3.84 14.83 -5.24
C THR A 525 2.51 15.34 -4.67
N MET A 526 1.91 14.52 -3.80
CA MET A 526 0.62 14.76 -3.13
C MET A 526 -0.59 14.93 -4.06
N SER A 527 -0.47 14.57 -5.33
CA SER A 527 -1.55 14.64 -6.30
C SER A 527 -2.57 13.50 -6.12
N ARG A 528 -3.65 13.59 -6.90
CA ARG A 528 -4.63 12.51 -6.99
C ARG A 528 -3.99 11.20 -7.46
N ASP A 529 -3.11 11.25 -8.44
CA ASP A 529 -2.53 10.06 -9.05
C ASP A 529 -1.59 9.34 -8.09
N THR A 530 -0.80 10.09 -7.33
CA THR A 530 0.06 9.50 -6.31
C THR A 530 -0.75 8.88 -5.17
N SER A 531 -1.88 9.50 -4.81
CA SER A 531 -2.82 8.93 -3.84
C SER A 531 -3.50 7.65 -4.35
N LEU A 532 -3.82 7.56 -5.66
CA LEU A 532 -4.40 6.36 -6.27
C LEU A 532 -3.38 5.22 -6.36
N ALA A 533 -2.13 5.53 -6.72
CA ALA A 533 -1.05 4.57 -6.71
C ALA A 533 -0.79 4.05 -5.29
N PHE A 534 -0.83 4.94 -4.30
CA PHE A 534 -0.65 4.55 -2.90
C PHE A 534 -1.75 3.58 -2.42
N ALA A 535 -3.00 3.80 -2.85
CA ALA A 535 -4.10 2.86 -2.60
C ALA A 535 -3.79 1.47 -3.21
N GLY A 536 -3.29 1.41 -4.45
CA GLY A 536 -2.88 0.16 -5.09
C GLY A 536 -1.74 -0.56 -4.34
N VAL A 537 -0.77 0.18 -3.81
CA VAL A 537 0.32 -0.39 -2.99
C VAL A 537 -0.20 -0.96 -1.68
N ILE A 538 -1.18 -0.31 -1.04
CA ILE A 538 -1.83 -0.83 0.17
C ILE A 538 -2.55 -2.15 -0.13
N GLU A 539 -3.33 -2.21 -1.21
CA GLU A 539 -4.05 -3.41 -1.60
C GLU A 539 -3.10 -4.55 -1.97
N TRP A 540 -2.03 -4.24 -2.70
CA TRP A 540 -0.94 -5.18 -2.99
C TRP A 540 -0.32 -5.72 -1.70
N ALA A 541 0.03 -4.84 -0.75
CA ALA A 541 0.63 -5.23 0.52
C ALA A 541 -0.31 -6.08 1.39
N ALA A 542 -1.62 -5.83 1.32
CA ALA A 542 -2.62 -6.65 1.99
C ALA A 542 -2.70 -8.07 1.40
N ASP A 543 -2.44 -8.23 0.10
CA ASP A 543 -2.53 -9.53 -0.59
C ASP A 543 -1.28 -10.39 -0.52
N GLN A 544 -0.19 -9.88 0.09
CA GLN A 544 1.06 -10.63 0.14
C GLN A 544 0.99 -11.82 1.10
N PRO A 545 1.67 -12.94 0.80
CA PRO A 545 1.64 -14.16 1.64
C PRO A 545 2.26 -13.98 3.03
N TRP A 546 3.03 -12.91 3.26
CA TRP A 546 3.58 -12.55 4.56
C TRP A 546 2.68 -11.55 5.32
N SER A 547 1.57 -11.12 4.72
CA SER A 547 0.66 -10.12 5.28
C SER A 547 -0.54 -10.78 5.93
N SER A 548 -0.98 -10.27 7.08
CA SER A 548 -2.25 -10.69 7.69
C SER A 548 -3.50 -10.15 6.96
N GLY A 549 -3.33 -9.46 5.83
CA GLY A 549 -4.39 -8.71 5.16
C GLY A 549 -4.71 -7.36 5.79
N LYS A 550 -4.03 -7.00 6.89
CA LYS A 550 -4.24 -5.75 7.62
C LYS A 550 -3.03 -4.83 7.51
N VAL A 551 -3.26 -3.65 6.95
CA VAL A 551 -2.26 -2.60 6.74
C VAL A 551 -2.58 -1.40 7.62
N GLY A 552 -1.57 -0.87 8.32
CA GLY A 552 -1.64 0.44 8.96
C GLY A 552 -0.62 1.40 8.35
N LEU A 553 -0.94 2.69 8.40
CA LEU A 553 -0.03 3.74 7.94
C LEU A 553 0.58 4.48 9.14
N LEU A 554 1.88 4.70 9.09
CA LEU A 554 2.64 5.37 10.14
C LEU A 554 3.83 6.12 9.51
N GLY A 555 4.04 7.35 9.94
CA GLY A 555 5.15 8.19 9.53
C GLY A 555 4.87 9.65 9.88
N ILE A 556 5.87 10.50 9.72
CA ILE A 556 5.82 11.93 10.06
C ILE A 556 5.67 12.80 8.79
N SER A 557 5.18 14.03 8.91
CA SER A 557 5.28 15.07 7.87
C SER A 557 4.64 14.68 6.53
N TYR A 558 5.43 14.52 5.46
CA TYR A 558 4.96 14.09 4.15
C TYR A 558 4.28 12.72 4.25
N TYR A 559 4.88 11.78 4.99
CA TYR A 559 4.33 10.45 5.17
C TYR A 559 2.98 10.51 5.88
N ALA A 560 2.84 11.35 6.91
CA ALA A 560 1.58 11.61 7.61
C ALA A 560 0.53 12.29 6.72
N GLY A 561 0.95 13.29 5.94
CA GLY A 561 0.09 14.01 5.00
C GLY A 561 -0.50 13.13 3.92
N SER A 562 0.27 12.16 3.42
CA SER A 562 -0.21 11.17 2.44
C SER A 562 -1.25 10.22 3.03
N GLN A 563 -1.20 9.93 4.34
CA GLN A 563 -2.17 9.03 4.99
C GLN A 563 -3.59 9.59 4.89
N TRP A 564 -3.77 10.88 5.15
CA TRP A 564 -5.09 11.52 5.09
C TRP A 564 -5.74 11.35 3.72
N ARG A 565 -4.97 11.60 2.65
CA ARG A 565 -5.42 11.54 1.26
C ARG A 565 -5.79 10.13 0.84
N VAL A 566 -4.91 9.16 1.10
CA VAL A 566 -5.14 7.77 0.69
C VAL A 566 -6.24 7.12 1.52
N ALA A 567 -6.36 7.45 2.81
CA ALA A 567 -7.42 6.90 3.66
C ALA A 567 -8.81 7.34 3.20
N ALA A 568 -8.95 8.57 2.69
CA ALA A 568 -10.19 9.05 2.08
C ALA A 568 -10.59 8.28 0.80
N ARG A 569 -9.66 7.53 0.19
CA ARG A 569 -9.93 6.63 -0.94
C ARG A 569 -10.43 5.25 -0.52
N ARG A 570 -10.40 4.93 0.79
CA ARG A 570 -10.87 3.65 1.36
C ARG A 570 -10.27 2.40 0.69
N PRO A 571 -8.94 2.29 0.52
CA PRO A 571 -8.32 1.11 -0.08
C PRO A 571 -8.59 -0.16 0.73
N ARG A 572 -8.72 -1.30 0.05
CA ARG A 572 -8.91 -2.59 0.73
C ARG A 572 -7.65 -2.93 1.55
N GLY A 573 -7.87 -3.45 2.76
CA GLY A 573 -6.80 -3.87 3.67
C GLY A 573 -6.29 -2.77 4.61
N LEU A 574 -6.58 -1.48 4.36
CA LEU A 574 -6.26 -0.40 5.29
C LEU A 574 -7.14 -0.48 6.54
N CYS A 575 -6.51 -0.65 7.70
CA CYS A 575 -7.18 -0.90 8.97
C CYS A 575 -6.92 0.18 10.04
N ALA A 576 -5.90 1.03 9.89
CA ALA A 576 -5.61 2.12 10.81
C ALA A 576 -4.65 3.15 10.20
N ILE A 577 -4.75 4.41 10.62
CA ILE A 577 -3.77 5.47 10.28
C ILE A 577 -3.28 6.21 11.52
N VAL A 578 -2.00 6.55 11.52
CA VAL A 578 -1.32 7.34 12.57
C VAL A 578 -0.59 8.52 11.91
N PRO A 579 -1.32 9.57 11.51
CA PRO A 579 -0.72 10.79 10.99
C PRO A 579 -0.03 11.57 12.11
N TRP A 580 1.28 11.37 12.22
CA TRP A 580 2.14 12.06 13.17
C TRP A 580 2.67 13.36 12.56
N GLU A 581 2.32 14.52 13.13
CA GLU A 581 2.66 15.83 12.58
C GLU A 581 2.42 15.91 11.06
N GLY A 582 1.17 15.80 10.63
CA GLY A 582 0.79 15.67 9.22
C GLY A 582 -0.23 16.72 8.79
N MET A 583 0.12 17.50 7.76
CA MET A 583 -0.78 18.48 7.15
C MET A 583 -1.94 17.77 6.42
N SER A 584 -3.15 18.28 6.61
CA SER A 584 -4.37 17.66 6.05
C SER A 584 -4.84 18.41 4.81
N ASP A 585 -4.78 19.74 4.83
CA ASP A 585 -5.15 20.61 3.72
C ASP A 585 -3.88 21.10 3.01
N TYR A 586 -3.67 20.66 1.75
CA TYR A 586 -2.47 21.01 0.99
C TYR A 586 -2.30 22.53 0.82
N TYR A 587 -3.42 23.23 0.64
CA TYR A 587 -3.43 24.66 0.42
C TYR A 587 -3.26 25.42 1.74
N ARG A 588 -4.14 25.20 2.71
CA ARG A 588 -4.25 26.04 3.91
C ARG A 588 -3.19 25.77 4.97
N ASP A 589 -2.70 24.54 5.05
CA ASP A 589 -1.76 24.13 6.11
C ASP A 589 -0.30 24.21 5.64
N ARG A 590 -0.05 24.26 4.32
CA ARG A 590 1.30 24.11 3.75
C ARG A 590 1.68 25.19 2.76
N CYS A 591 0.89 25.37 1.70
CA CYS A 591 1.31 26.23 0.61
C CYS A 591 0.92 27.69 0.80
N ARG A 592 -0.28 27.96 1.32
CA ARG A 592 -0.87 29.29 1.38
C ARG A 592 -1.57 29.57 2.72
N HIS A 593 -0.81 30.05 3.70
CA HIS A 593 -1.37 30.48 4.98
C HIS A 593 -2.21 31.75 4.81
N GLY A 594 -3.51 31.67 5.09
CA GLY A 594 -4.42 32.80 4.88
C GLY A 594 -4.51 33.29 3.43
N GLY A 595 -4.10 32.46 2.46
CA GLY A 595 -3.99 32.83 1.04
C GLY A 595 -2.65 33.46 0.61
N ILE A 596 -1.71 33.64 1.54
CA ILE A 596 -0.36 34.17 1.29
C ILE A 596 0.59 33.00 1.04
N LEU A 597 1.37 33.03 -0.05
CA LEU A 597 2.30 31.93 -0.38
C LEU A 597 3.43 31.80 0.65
N SER A 598 3.57 30.62 1.27
CA SER A 598 4.71 30.23 2.10
C SER A 598 5.73 29.50 1.23
N ASN A 599 6.72 30.22 0.70
CA ASN A 599 7.59 29.71 -0.36
C ASN A 599 8.89 29.09 0.15
N THR A 600 9.53 29.69 1.17
CA THR A 600 10.91 29.33 1.55
C THR A 600 11.07 27.87 1.95
N PHE A 601 10.08 27.30 2.67
CA PHE A 601 10.11 25.89 3.07
C PHE A 601 9.92 24.97 1.87
N ILE A 602 8.98 25.31 0.97
CA ILE A 602 8.72 24.53 -0.25
C ILE A 602 9.98 24.52 -1.12
N ASP A 603 10.61 25.67 -1.33
CA ASP A 603 11.85 25.80 -2.10
C ASP A 603 12.97 24.96 -1.50
N PHE A 604 13.16 25.03 -0.17
CA PHE A 604 14.15 24.23 0.54
C PHE A 604 13.87 22.73 0.43
N TRP A 605 12.66 22.31 0.79
CA TRP A 605 12.25 20.91 0.83
C TRP A 605 12.28 20.26 -0.56
N TRP A 606 11.72 20.93 -1.56
CA TRP A 606 11.66 20.45 -2.95
C TRP A 606 13.05 20.18 -3.51
N ASN A 607 13.91 21.19 -3.48
CA ASN A 607 15.25 21.10 -4.06
C ASN A 607 16.18 20.18 -3.24
N ARG A 608 16.00 20.13 -1.92
CA ARG A 608 16.87 19.34 -1.04
C ARG A 608 16.47 17.87 -0.98
N GLN A 609 15.18 17.55 -0.98
CA GLN A 609 14.68 16.20 -0.67
C GLN A 609 13.99 15.53 -1.86
N VAL A 610 13.12 16.24 -2.57
CA VAL A 610 12.28 15.62 -3.62
C VAL A 610 13.01 15.52 -4.95
N LEU A 611 13.46 16.65 -5.49
CA LEU A 611 14.05 16.73 -6.83
C LEU A 611 15.32 15.87 -6.94
N LYS A 612 16.06 15.69 -5.84
CA LYS A 612 17.24 14.79 -5.80
C LYS A 612 16.89 13.33 -6.04
N ASN A 613 15.67 12.94 -5.70
CA ASN A 613 15.18 11.58 -5.85
C ASN A 613 14.35 11.38 -7.12
N GLN A 614 14.30 12.36 -8.03
CA GLN A 614 13.58 12.21 -9.30
C GLN A 614 14.08 10.99 -10.08
N TYR A 615 13.12 10.20 -10.56
CA TYR A 615 13.38 9.05 -11.41
C TYR A 615 14.17 9.44 -12.67
N GLY A 616 15.16 8.62 -13.03
CA GLY A 616 16.00 8.88 -14.20
C GLY A 616 17.07 9.95 -14.01
N ARG A 617 17.18 10.60 -12.85
CA ARG A 617 18.20 11.65 -12.64
C ARG A 617 19.62 11.08 -12.64
N PRO A 618 20.57 11.63 -13.42
CA PRO A 618 21.94 11.11 -13.48
C PRO A 618 22.79 11.46 -12.25
N GLY A 619 23.66 10.52 -11.86
CA GLY A 619 24.71 10.71 -10.88
C GLY A 619 24.21 10.89 -9.43
N ARG A 620 23.08 10.28 -9.08
CA ARG A 620 22.56 10.23 -7.71
C ARG A 620 23.51 9.43 -6.82
N ALA A 621 24.03 8.29 -7.32
CA ALA A 621 24.94 7.44 -6.54
C ALA A 621 26.28 8.13 -6.29
N ALA A 622 26.87 8.75 -7.32
CA ALA A 622 28.14 9.48 -7.21
C ALA A 622 28.07 10.67 -6.24
N LYS A 623 26.88 11.27 -6.07
CA LYS A 623 26.62 12.35 -5.11
C LYS A 623 26.21 11.85 -3.72
N GLY A 624 26.12 10.53 -3.54
CA GLY A 624 25.71 9.89 -2.30
C GLY A 624 24.23 10.10 -1.95
N TRP A 625 23.37 10.50 -2.90
CA TRP A 625 21.96 10.81 -2.60
C TRP A 625 21.12 9.54 -2.45
N CYS A 626 21.19 8.65 -3.43
CA CYS A 626 20.59 7.32 -3.46
C CYS A 626 21.24 6.52 -4.62
N PRO A 627 20.97 5.21 -4.77
CA PRO A 627 21.39 4.48 -5.97
C PRO A 627 20.90 5.18 -7.24
N ASP A 628 21.66 5.04 -8.32
CA ASP A 628 21.21 5.47 -9.64
C ASP A 628 20.01 4.63 -10.09
N THR A 629 19.26 5.16 -11.06
CA THR A 629 18.11 4.45 -11.64
C THR A 629 18.59 3.19 -12.35
N ILE A 630 17.98 2.04 -12.04
CA ILE A 630 18.38 0.74 -12.60
C ILE A 630 18.22 0.72 -14.12
N GLU A 631 17.16 1.34 -14.65
CA GLU A 631 16.87 1.43 -16.08
C GLU A 631 17.72 2.48 -16.83
N GLY A 632 18.58 3.21 -16.13
CA GLY A 632 19.43 4.25 -16.71
C GLY A 632 18.91 5.68 -16.49
N SER A 633 19.69 6.65 -16.98
CA SER A 633 19.38 8.08 -16.82
C SER A 633 18.53 8.60 -17.98
N LEU A 634 17.64 9.53 -17.67
CA LEU A 634 16.85 10.28 -18.65
C LEU A 634 17.61 11.56 -19.05
N ASP A 635 17.34 12.05 -20.26
CA ASP A 635 17.82 13.36 -20.70
C ASP A 635 17.08 14.51 -20.00
N ASP A 636 17.67 15.70 -20.01
CA ASP A 636 17.15 16.87 -19.30
C ASP A 636 15.75 17.30 -19.80
N ASP A 637 15.45 17.16 -21.09
CA ASP A 637 14.13 17.53 -21.63
C ASP A 637 13.05 16.57 -21.11
N THR A 638 13.35 15.27 -21.04
CA THR A 638 12.45 14.26 -20.46
C THR A 638 12.30 14.45 -18.95
N LEU A 639 13.37 14.75 -18.22
CA LEU A 639 13.29 15.05 -16.78
C LEU A 639 12.39 16.25 -16.50
N ASN A 640 12.53 17.32 -17.28
CA ASN A 640 11.72 18.53 -17.12
C ASN A 640 10.25 18.26 -17.45
N LYS A 641 9.95 17.46 -18.49
CA LYS A 641 8.57 17.06 -18.83
C LYS A 641 7.94 16.17 -17.75
N ASN A 642 8.72 15.32 -17.11
CA ASN A 642 8.27 14.39 -16.07
C ASN A 642 8.29 15.00 -14.66
N CYS A 643 8.18 16.33 -14.54
CA CYS A 643 8.29 17.03 -13.26
C CYS A 643 7.30 18.19 -13.16
N HIS A 644 6.35 18.09 -12.24
CA HIS A 644 5.53 19.22 -11.81
C HIS A 644 6.22 19.93 -10.65
N ASP A 645 7.00 20.96 -10.98
CA ASP A 645 7.81 21.68 -10.00
C ASP A 645 6.94 22.48 -9.03
N GLN A 646 6.88 22.04 -7.77
CA GLN A 646 6.06 22.69 -6.76
C GLN A 646 6.45 24.14 -6.48
N THR A 647 7.71 24.53 -6.69
CA THR A 647 8.16 25.93 -6.49
C THR A 647 7.54 26.84 -7.53
N VAL A 648 7.34 26.33 -8.75
CA VAL A 648 6.72 27.04 -9.87
C VAL A 648 5.20 26.97 -9.79
N GLU A 649 4.64 25.79 -9.61
CA GLU A 649 3.19 25.54 -9.63
C GLU A 649 2.48 26.29 -8.49
N ASN A 650 3.03 26.29 -7.27
CA ASN A 650 2.47 27.05 -6.15
C ASN A 650 2.60 28.57 -6.34
N ALA A 651 3.63 29.05 -7.04
CA ALA A 651 3.78 30.46 -7.36
C ALA A 651 2.79 30.94 -8.42
N GLN A 652 2.45 30.07 -9.38
CA GLN A 652 1.51 30.36 -10.47
C GLN A 652 0.05 30.21 -10.03
N SER A 653 -0.25 29.18 -9.23
CA SER A 653 -1.60 28.90 -8.72
C SER A 653 -1.87 29.70 -7.46
N ARG A 654 -2.98 30.45 -7.44
CA ARG A 654 -3.35 31.40 -6.37
C ARG A 654 -4.55 30.97 -5.56
N PHE A 655 -5.51 30.26 -6.15
CA PHE A 655 -6.80 29.96 -5.54
C PHE A 655 -7.02 28.46 -5.44
N LEU A 656 -7.82 28.02 -4.47
CA LEU A 656 -8.04 26.60 -4.21
C LEU A 656 -8.70 25.87 -5.40
N ASP A 657 -9.47 26.59 -6.21
CA ASP A 657 -10.14 26.11 -7.42
C ASP A 657 -9.26 26.16 -8.68
N ASP A 658 -8.00 26.60 -8.60
CA ASP A 658 -7.05 26.43 -9.70
C ASP A 658 -6.73 24.94 -9.89
N ASP A 659 -6.57 24.50 -11.14
CA ASP A 659 -6.42 23.09 -11.52
C ASP A 659 -5.39 22.35 -10.65
N TYR A 660 -4.23 22.97 -10.40
CA TYR A 660 -3.14 22.40 -9.59
C TYR A 660 -3.55 22.08 -8.14
N TYR A 661 -4.30 22.96 -7.48
CA TYR A 661 -4.76 22.74 -6.10
C TYR A 661 -5.99 21.83 -6.08
N ALA A 662 -6.88 21.96 -7.05
CA ALA A 662 -8.09 21.15 -7.16
C ALA A 662 -7.77 19.65 -7.29
N THR A 663 -6.68 19.26 -7.95
CA THR A 663 -6.26 17.84 -8.02
C THR A 663 -5.81 17.25 -6.68
N ARG A 664 -5.48 18.10 -5.71
CA ARG A 664 -4.96 17.72 -4.38
C ARG A 664 -6.03 17.78 -3.28
N ASP A 665 -7.23 18.23 -3.62
CA ASP A 665 -8.36 18.32 -2.70
C ASP A 665 -9.05 16.95 -2.55
N TYR A 666 -9.57 16.70 -1.35
CA TYR A 666 -10.26 15.47 -1.00
C TYR A 666 -11.18 15.73 0.20
N ASN A 667 -12.21 14.90 0.33
CA ASN A 667 -13.15 15.02 1.43
C ASN A 667 -12.64 14.23 2.65
N MET A 668 -12.20 14.94 3.70
CA MET A 668 -11.73 14.31 4.95
C MET A 668 -12.81 13.43 5.61
N ALA A 669 -14.10 13.74 5.40
CA ALA A 669 -15.18 12.93 5.96
C ALA A 669 -15.23 11.50 5.39
N ASP A 670 -14.52 11.23 4.28
CA ASP A 670 -14.40 9.88 3.72
C ASP A 670 -13.41 8.98 4.46
N ILE A 671 -12.66 9.52 5.42
CA ILE A 671 -11.72 8.78 6.25
C ILE A 671 -12.50 8.08 7.37
N GLU A 672 -12.74 6.78 7.21
CA GLU A 672 -13.55 5.96 8.12
C GLU A 672 -12.73 5.01 9.01
N VAL A 673 -11.48 4.73 8.62
CA VAL A 673 -10.59 3.83 9.37
C VAL A 673 -10.22 4.43 10.74
N PRO A 674 -9.92 3.61 11.75
CA PRO A 674 -9.36 4.06 13.02
C PRO A 674 -8.20 5.05 12.85
N LEU A 675 -8.24 6.15 13.60
CA LEU A 675 -7.33 7.28 13.44
C LEU A 675 -6.69 7.71 14.78
N LEU A 676 -5.37 7.81 14.81
CA LEU A 676 -4.62 8.49 15.87
C LEU A 676 -3.85 9.69 15.31
N SER A 677 -4.43 10.89 15.43
CA SER A 677 -3.77 12.13 15.02
C SER A 677 -2.85 12.63 16.13
N VAL A 678 -1.58 12.86 15.84
CA VAL A 678 -0.60 13.38 16.80
C VAL A 678 -0.07 14.72 16.30
N GLY A 679 -0.54 15.82 16.89
CA GLY A 679 -0.04 17.17 16.60
C GLY A 679 1.03 17.59 17.59
N ASN A 680 1.85 18.57 17.20
CA ASN A 680 2.89 19.13 18.05
C ASN A 680 2.65 20.63 18.26
N TRP A 681 2.66 21.10 19.51
CA TRP A 681 2.45 22.51 19.84
C TRP A 681 3.50 23.45 19.22
N GLY A 682 4.68 22.93 18.90
CA GLY A 682 5.75 23.64 18.17
C GLY A 682 5.55 23.71 16.66
N GLY A 683 4.63 22.91 16.10
CA GLY A 683 4.36 22.80 14.66
C GLY A 683 3.52 23.95 14.09
N ILE A 684 3.71 25.18 14.57
CA ILE A 684 2.83 26.35 14.35
C ILE A 684 2.88 26.95 12.93
N LEU A 685 3.62 26.33 12.01
CA LEU A 685 3.86 26.84 10.64
C LEU A 685 3.69 25.80 9.53
N LEU A 686 3.37 24.54 9.88
CA LEU A 686 3.09 23.51 8.88
C LEU A 686 2.01 22.51 9.33
N HIS A 687 2.29 21.69 10.34
CA HIS A 687 1.48 20.49 10.57
C HIS A 687 0.35 20.65 11.58
N LEU A 688 0.51 21.48 12.60
CA LEU A 688 -0.39 21.52 13.76
C LEU A 688 -1.85 21.75 13.38
N ARG A 689 -2.12 22.71 12.49
CA ARG A 689 -3.47 22.98 11.99
C ARG A 689 -4.08 21.77 11.31
N GLY A 690 -3.29 21.07 10.49
CA GLY A 690 -3.74 19.90 9.75
C GLY A 690 -4.05 18.68 10.62
N ASN A 691 -3.30 18.46 11.70
CA ASN A 691 -3.63 17.41 12.66
C ASN A 691 -4.98 17.64 13.35
N VAL A 692 -5.26 18.89 13.70
CA VAL A 692 -6.53 19.29 14.36
C VAL A 692 -7.69 19.21 13.37
N GLU A 693 -7.58 19.85 12.21
CA GLU A 693 -8.65 19.86 11.21
C GLU A 693 -8.89 18.47 10.62
N GLY A 694 -7.84 17.67 10.38
CA GLY A 694 -7.96 16.29 9.94
C GLY A 694 -8.71 15.43 10.95
N PHE A 695 -8.39 15.56 12.25
CA PHE A 695 -9.13 14.89 13.32
C PHE A 695 -10.61 15.31 13.38
N VAL A 696 -10.87 16.63 13.40
CA VAL A 696 -12.23 17.18 13.52
C VAL A 696 -13.09 16.72 12.35
N ASN A 697 -12.57 16.79 11.13
CA ASN A 697 -13.32 16.56 9.90
C ASN A 697 -13.32 15.09 9.42
N ALA A 698 -12.49 14.20 9.98
CA ALA A 698 -12.52 12.77 9.65
C ALA A 698 -13.86 12.12 10.03
N GLY A 699 -14.38 11.26 9.14
CA GLY A 699 -15.61 10.49 9.34
C GLY A 699 -15.48 9.30 10.29
N SER A 700 -14.27 8.98 10.72
CA SER A 700 -13.96 7.85 11.59
C SER A 700 -14.70 7.96 12.92
N THR A 701 -15.31 6.84 13.33
CA THR A 701 -16.00 6.69 14.62
C THR A 701 -15.04 6.34 15.76
N VAL A 702 -13.81 5.94 15.43
CA VAL A 702 -12.75 5.61 16.38
C VAL A 702 -11.55 6.49 16.07
N LYS A 703 -11.54 7.68 16.70
CA LYS A 703 -10.50 8.68 16.46
C LYS A 703 -10.01 9.32 17.73
N TYR A 704 -8.71 9.61 17.76
CA TYR A 704 -8.01 10.20 18.89
C TYR A 704 -7.11 11.34 18.45
N LEU A 705 -6.97 12.35 19.30
CA LEU A 705 -6.04 13.47 19.10
C LEU A 705 -5.07 13.53 20.28
N ARG A 706 -3.78 13.64 19.95
CA ARG A 706 -2.69 13.84 20.90
C ARG A 706 -1.95 15.11 20.57
N PHE A 707 -1.60 15.89 21.60
CA PHE A 707 -0.71 17.03 21.44
C PHE A 707 0.55 16.87 22.26
N ILE A 708 1.69 16.82 21.55
CA ILE A 708 3.02 16.66 22.11
C ILE A 708 3.81 17.98 22.06
N THR A 709 4.99 17.96 22.66
CA THR A 709 6.03 19.00 22.57
C THR A 709 7.34 18.38 22.10
N GLY A 710 8.33 19.20 21.80
CA GLY A 710 9.63 18.77 21.29
C GLY A 710 9.84 19.09 19.82
N ARG A 711 11.06 18.83 19.35
CA ARG A 711 11.39 18.95 17.92
C ARG A 711 10.56 17.98 17.09
N HIS A 712 10.40 18.26 15.80
CA HIS A 712 9.63 17.42 14.88
C HIS A 712 10.11 15.97 14.75
N ASP A 713 11.40 15.73 14.98
CA ASP A 713 12.10 14.51 14.61
C ASP A 713 12.30 13.51 15.75
N LEU A 714 12.35 13.96 17.00
CA LEU A 714 12.71 13.12 18.14
C LEU A 714 11.51 12.44 18.84
N PRO A 715 10.41 13.14 19.17
CA PRO A 715 9.32 12.58 19.94
C PRO A 715 8.78 11.29 19.34
N PHE A 716 8.70 11.20 18.01
CA PHE A 716 8.25 10.00 17.29
C PHE A 716 9.00 8.72 17.68
N TYR A 717 10.27 8.82 18.06
CA TYR A 717 11.12 7.69 18.45
C TYR A 717 11.29 7.53 19.96
N THR A 718 10.71 8.42 20.79
CA THR A 718 10.81 8.28 22.24
C THR A 718 10.02 7.05 22.73
N PRO A 719 10.47 6.33 23.77
CA PRO A 719 9.79 5.12 24.22
C PRO A 719 8.29 5.31 24.53
N GLU A 720 7.92 6.44 25.12
CA GLU A 720 6.51 6.78 25.40
C GLU A 720 5.68 6.88 24.11
N CYS A 721 6.20 7.59 23.10
CA CYS A 721 5.51 7.81 21.84
C CYS A 721 5.47 6.56 20.96
N VAL A 722 6.54 5.75 20.97
CA VAL A 722 6.59 4.48 20.26
C VAL A 722 5.58 3.49 20.86
N GLU A 723 5.46 3.46 22.19
CA GLU A 723 4.44 2.65 22.87
C GLU A 723 3.02 3.15 22.60
N LEU A 724 2.81 4.46 22.47
CA LEU A 724 1.54 5.04 22.00
C LEU A 724 1.19 4.55 20.58
N GLN A 725 2.11 4.69 19.62
CA GLN A 725 1.92 4.23 18.23
C GLN A 725 1.65 2.73 18.16
N LYS A 726 2.51 1.94 18.81
CA LYS A 726 2.47 0.48 18.79
C LYS A 726 1.20 -0.06 19.44
N SER A 727 0.81 0.46 20.61
CA SER A 727 -0.41 -0.03 21.28
C SER A 727 -1.68 0.28 20.50
N PHE A 728 -1.73 1.40 19.77
CA PHE A 728 -2.83 1.71 18.86
C PHE A 728 -2.84 0.75 17.65
N LEU A 729 -1.69 0.54 17.01
CA LEU A 729 -1.59 -0.36 15.86
C LEU A 729 -1.82 -1.83 16.23
N ASP A 730 -1.35 -2.29 17.40
CA ASP A 730 -1.56 -3.65 17.90
C ASP A 730 -3.07 -3.95 18.03
N ALA A 731 -3.87 -2.97 18.49
CA ALA A 731 -5.31 -3.12 18.63
C ALA A 731 -6.03 -3.39 17.30
N PHE A 732 -5.71 -2.65 16.25
CA PHE A 732 -6.42 -2.76 14.96
C PHE A 732 -5.79 -3.80 14.02
N LEU A 733 -4.46 -3.94 14.06
CA LEU A 733 -3.73 -4.81 13.14
C LEU A 733 -3.53 -6.23 13.69
N LYS A 734 -3.36 -6.39 15.00
CA LYS A 734 -3.18 -7.72 15.64
C LYS A 734 -4.42 -8.18 16.42
N GLY A 735 -5.33 -7.27 16.77
CA GLY A 735 -6.44 -7.57 17.67
C GLY A 735 -6.02 -7.65 19.13
N ASP A 736 -4.80 -7.21 19.46
CA ASP A 736 -4.29 -7.12 20.82
C ASP A 736 -4.57 -5.72 21.37
N ASP A 737 -5.68 -5.59 22.11
CA ASP A 737 -6.19 -4.28 22.57
C ASP A 737 -6.33 -4.19 24.10
N PRO A 738 -5.19 -4.23 24.84
CA PRO A 738 -5.19 -4.13 26.29
C PRO A 738 -5.53 -2.73 26.79
N LYS A 739 -5.30 -1.70 25.96
CA LYS A 739 -5.64 -0.29 26.27
C LYS A 739 -7.07 0.10 25.88
N GLY A 740 -7.78 -0.74 25.13
CA GLY A 740 -9.17 -0.51 24.76
C GLY A 740 -9.38 0.56 23.70
N TRP A 741 -8.44 0.71 22.77
CA TRP A 741 -8.55 1.58 21.60
C TRP A 741 -9.77 1.24 20.74
N SER A 742 -10.01 -0.04 20.45
CA SER A 742 -11.16 -0.48 19.64
C SER A 742 -12.50 -0.33 20.37
N ARG A 743 -12.46 -0.18 21.70
CA ARG A 743 -13.62 -0.06 22.59
C ARG A 743 -13.88 1.38 23.04
N ASN A 744 -13.15 2.37 22.52
CA ASN A 744 -13.24 3.77 22.93
C ASN A 744 -12.97 4.01 24.43
N GLU A 745 -12.09 3.22 25.04
CA GLU A 745 -11.72 3.34 26.46
C GLU A 745 -10.60 4.37 26.70
N GLN A 746 -9.84 4.72 25.66
CA GLN A 746 -8.81 5.77 25.72
C GLN A 746 -9.42 7.17 25.66
N PRO A 747 -8.78 8.18 26.29
CA PRO A 747 -9.24 9.56 26.21
C PRO A 747 -9.18 10.06 24.76
N LEU A 748 -10.26 10.70 24.32
CA LEU A 748 -10.41 11.23 22.97
C LEU A 748 -9.33 12.29 22.68
N ILE A 749 -9.14 13.24 23.61
CA ILE A 749 -8.04 14.21 23.59
C ILE A 749 -7.08 13.94 24.74
N GLU A 750 -5.78 14.00 24.46
CA GLU A 750 -4.73 14.14 25.47
C GLU A 750 -3.69 15.15 24.98
N TYR A 751 -3.19 15.99 25.87
CA TYR A 751 -2.30 17.10 25.49
C TYR A 751 -1.31 17.46 26.59
N ARG A 752 -0.09 17.82 26.18
CA ARG A 752 0.91 18.46 27.04
C ARG A 752 0.51 19.91 27.33
N VAL A 753 0.62 20.33 28.58
CA VAL A 753 0.28 21.69 29.04
C VAL A 753 1.57 22.50 29.21
N ARG A 754 1.78 23.48 28.34
CA ARG A 754 2.92 24.40 28.35
C ARG A 754 2.77 25.43 29.47
N VAL A 755 3.30 25.11 30.65
CA VAL A 755 3.27 25.96 31.86
C VAL A 755 4.68 26.25 32.36
N GLY A 756 4.96 27.53 32.64
CA GLY A 756 6.28 28.00 33.04
C GLY A 756 7.31 28.02 31.90
N ASP A 757 8.47 28.58 32.21
CA ASP A 757 9.63 28.60 31.32
C ASP A 757 10.56 27.42 31.63
N VAL A 758 10.57 26.43 30.73
CA VAL A 758 11.47 25.27 30.79
C VAL A 758 12.58 25.37 29.74
N GLY A 759 12.67 26.49 29.01
CA GLY A 759 13.48 26.64 27.82
C GLY A 759 12.88 26.00 26.57
N PHE A 760 13.69 25.92 25.52
CA PHE A 760 13.36 25.32 24.23
C PHE A 760 14.51 24.43 23.75
N ASN A 761 14.19 23.46 22.90
CA ASN A 761 15.12 22.47 22.35
C ASN A 761 15.84 21.63 23.43
N ASP A 762 15.15 21.34 24.53
CA ASP A 762 15.62 20.46 25.60
C ASP A 762 14.51 19.46 25.95
N ALA A 763 14.61 18.25 25.39
CA ALA A 763 13.60 17.22 25.58
C ALA A 763 13.45 16.78 27.05
N ALA A 764 14.53 16.84 27.84
CA ALA A 764 14.48 16.47 29.26
C ALA A 764 13.77 17.55 30.09
N ALA A 765 14.03 18.82 29.79
CA ALA A 765 13.33 19.93 30.43
C ALA A 765 11.85 19.97 30.02
N GLU A 766 11.52 19.72 28.76
CA GLU A 766 10.13 19.73 28.29
C GLU A 766 9.29 18.54 28.79
N ALA A 767 9.91 17.42 29.14
CA ALA A 767 9.22 16.25 29.69
C ALA A 767 8.49 16.56 31.01
N VAL A 768 8.84 17.66 31.70
CA VAL A 768 8.16 18.11 32.93
C VAL A 768 6.77 18.70 32.67
N TYR A 769 6.44 19.04 31.42
CA TYR A 769 5.13 19.57 31.09
C TYR A 769 4.03 18.54 31.42
N PRO A 770 3.04 18.91 32.26
CA PRO A 770 2.01 17.99 32.68
C PRO A 770 1.09 17.61 31.52
N THR A 771 0.63 16.36 31.52
CA THR A 771 -0.35 15.85 30.56
C THR A 771 -1.77 16.02 31.11
N ARG A 772 -2.71 16.43 30.27
CA ARG A 772 -4.15 16.46 30.57
C ARG A 772 -4.96 15.75 29.49
N THR A 773 -6.17 15.35 29.87
CA THR A 773 -7.12 14.67 28.97
C THR A 773 -8.43 15.43 28.89
N ALA A 774 -9.14 15.26 27.77
CA ALA A 774 -10.48 15.82 27.59
C ALA A 774 -11.35 14.91 26.70
N PRO A 775 -12.68 14.98 26.86
CA PRO A 775 -13.60 14.11 26.13
C PRO A 775 -13.93 14.61 24.72
N ASP A 776 -13.55 15.85 24.36
CA ASP A 776 -13.89 16.43 23.06
C ASP A 776 -12.93 17.58 22.68
N TRP A 777 -12.95 17.95 21.39
CA TRP A 777 -12.24 19.12 20.83
C TRP A 777 -13.20 20.01 20.01
N PRO A 778 -13.23 21.34 20.24
CA PRO A 778 -12.54 22.08 21.30
C PRO A 778 -12.92 21.60 22.71
N LEU A 779 -12.12 21.95 23.72
CA LEU A 779 -12.36 21.47 25.08
C LEU A 779 -13.76 21.94 25.56
N PRO A 780 -14.60 21.07 26.16
CA PRO A 780 -15.98 21.45 26.51
C PRO A 780 -16.13 22.64 27.46
N LYS A 781 -15.09 22.94 28.24
CA LYS A 781 -15.07 24.06 29.19
C LYS A 781 -14.50 25.35 28.60
N THR A 782 -14.11 25.37 27.33
CA THR A 782 -13.51 26.55 26.70
C THR A 782 -14.46 27.74 26.72
N GLN A 783 -14.00 28.86 27.28
CA GLN A 783 -14.66 30.14 27.29
C GLN A 783 -13.94 31.08 26.32
N TYR A 784 -14.50 31.24 25.13
CA TYR A 784 -13.98 32.16 24.14
C TYR A 784 -14.17 33.62 24.60
N THR A 785 -13.07 34.24 25.01
CA THR A 785 -13.04 35.56 25.66
C THR A 785 -12.35 36.57 24.75
N LYS A 786 -13.00 37.71 24.49
CA LYS A 786 -12.38 38.79 23.71
C LYS A 786 -11.39 39.59 24.56
N TYR A 787 -10.17 39.71 24.04
CA TYR A 787 -9.16 40.65 24.49
C TYR A 787 -9.07 41.77 23.45
N TYR A 788 -9.56 42.95 23.80
CA TYR A 788 -9.61 44.11 22.95
C TYR A 788 -8.26 44.80 22.82
N LEU A 789 -8.00 45.32 21.63
CA LEU A 789 -6.84 46.11 21.25
C LEU A 789 -7.23 47.58 21.36
N THR A 790 -6.37 48.41 21.96
CA THR A 790 -6.62 49.86 22.05
C THR A 790 -5.56 50.67 21.31
N SER A 791 -5.91 51.87 20.86
CA SER A 791 -5.00 52.84 20.23
C SER A 791 -3.83 53.28 21.14
N SER A 792 -3.87 52.95 22.43
CA SER A 792 -2.75 53.12 23.37
C SER A 792 -1.88 51.87 23.52
N HIS A 793 -1.96 50.93 22.57
CA HIS A 793 -1.15 49.71 22.52
C HIS A 793 -1.39 48.74 23.70
N LYS A 794 -2.62 48.71 24.22
CA LYS A 794 -3.01 47.78 25.29
C LYS A 794 -3.82 46.61 24.74
N LEU A 795 -3.65 45.45 25.37
CA LEU A 795 -4.49 44.28 25.24
C LEU A 795 -5.32 44.11 26.53
N THR A 796 -6.64 44.27 26.47
CA THR A 796 -7.50 44.39 27.66
C THR A 796 -8.81 43.60 27.50
N THR A 797 -9.36 43.06 28.59
CA THR A 797 -10.69 42.44 28.58
C THR A 797 -11.82 43.46 28.81
N SER A 798 -11.48 44.73 29.07
CA SER A 798 -12.44 45.83 29.25
C SER A 798 -13.06 46.22 27.90
N HIS A 799 -14.36 46.00 27.75
CA HIS A 799 -15.11 46.46 26.59
C HIS A 799 -15.22 48.00 26.55
N ASP A 800 -15.29 48.66 27.71
CA ASP A 800 -15.33 50.12 27.82
C ASP A 800 -14.05 50.77 27.27
N ASP A 801 -12.88 50.16 27.53
CA ASP A 801 -11.60 50.61 26.98
C ASP A 801 -11.59 50.50 25.44
N ALA A 802 -12.27 49.49 24.89
CA ALA A 802 -12.34 49.25 23.45
C ALA A 802 -13.20 50.33 22.75
N ILE A 803 -14.40 50.61 23.27
CA ILE A 803 -15.34 51.57 22.65
C ILE A 803 -14.90 53.02 22.84
N THR A 804 -14.14 53.31 23.90
CA THR A 804 -13.57 54.65 24.15
C THR A 804 -12.26 54.89 23.39
N SER A 805 -11.63 53.84 22.87
CA SER A 805 -10.44 53.96 22.04
C SER A 805 -10.76 54.66 20.71
N GLN A 806 -9.96 55.66 20.37
CA GLN A 806 -10.09 56.43 19.13
C GLN A 806 -8.73 56.57 18.45
N GLY A 807 -8.74 56.72 17.13
CA GLY A 807 -7.56 57.04 16.32
C GLY A 807 -7.13 55.90 15.40
N THR A 808 -5.89 55.97 14.95
CA THR A 808 -5.32 55.02 13.98
C THR A 808 -3.88 54.71 14.39
N ALA A 809 -3.52 53.43 14.36
CA ALA A 809 -2.14 52.98 14.49
C ALA A 809 -1.64 52.48 13.14
N SER A 810 -0.40 52.81 12.77
CA SER A 810 0.10 52.62 11.40
C SER A 810 1.47 51.97 11.39
N PHE A 811 1.76 51.19 10.36
CA PHE A 811 3.04 50.51 10.13
C PHE A 811 3.26 50.34 8.63
N GLU A 812 4.52 50.29 8.20
CA GLU A 812 4.84 50.12 6.78
C GLU A 812 4.45 48.72 6.29
N ALA A 813 3.95 48.62 5.05
CA ALA A 813 3.72 47.34 4.41
C ALA A 813 5.05 46.66 4.04
N LEU A 814 4.99 45.38 3.65
CA LEU A 814 6.16 44.62 3.17
C LEU A 814 7.32 44.53 4.17
N GLY A 815 7.01 44.41 5.47
CA GLY A 815 8.01 44.03 6.48
C GLY A 815 8.57 42.63 6.22
N ASP A 816 9.74 42.35 6.80
CA ASP A 816 10.39 41.04 6.76
C ASP A 816 11.09 40.72 8.09
N LEU A 817 11.70 39.54 8.20
CA LEU A 817 12.37 39.11 9.43
C LEU A 817 13.54 40.02 9.86
N LYS A 818 14.20 40.70 8.93
CA LYS A 818 15.34 41.60 9.21
C LYS A 818 14.88 43.00 9.58
N HIS A 819 13.77 43.44 8.99
CA HIS A 819 13.18 44.77 9.14
C HIS A 819 11.67 44.64 9.42
N PRO A 820 11.28 44.07 10.58
CA PRO A 820 9.88 43.83 10.88
C PRO A 820 9.13 45.16 11.03
N GLN A 821 7.93 45.22 10.45
CA GLN A 821 7.02 46.36 10.53
C GLN A 821 5.75 45.93 11.24
N LEU A 822 5.61 46.31 12.50
CA LEU A 822 4.56 45.79 13.36
C LEU A 822 4.04 46.78 14.39
N LEU A 823 2.82 46.52 14.84
CA LEU A 823 2.21 47.08 16.04
C LEU A 823 2.19 46.00 17.13
N SER A 824 2.54 46.38 18.35
CA SER A 824 2.51 45.48 19.50
C SER A 824 1.48 45.97 20.52
N PHE A 825 0.70 45.04 21.07
CA PHE A 825 -0.34 45.30 22.08
C PHE A 825 -0.13 44.39 23.28
N THR A 826 0.11 44.98 24.44
CA THR A 826 0.54 44.23 25.63
C THR A 826 -0.55 44.19 26.68
N SER A 827 -0.74 43.02 27.30
CA SER A 827 -1.67 42.87 28.41
C SER A 827 -1.13 43.53 29.68
N LYS A 828 -2.03 43.84 30.61
CA LYS A 828 -1.58 43.98 32.01
C LYS A 828 -0.99 42.63 32.49
N PRO A 829 -0.08 42.64 33.49
CA PRO A 829 0.28 41.41 34.20
C PRO A 829 -0.98 40.67 34.64
N PHE A 830 -1.00 39.35 34.48
CA PHE A 830 -2.12 38.53 34.92
C PHE A 830 -2.16 38.48 36.46
N ASP A 831 -3.36 38.57 37.04
CA ASP A 831 -3.54 38.56 38.50
C ASP A 831 -3.61 37.14 39.07
N SER A 832 -3.91 36.16 38.22
CA SER A 832 -4.07 34.74 38.54
C SER A 832 -3.59 33.88 37.37
N GLU A 833 -3.34 32.59 37.64
CA GLU A 833 -3.09 31.61 36.59
C GLU A 833 -4.28 31.51 35.62
N VAL A 834 -3.99 31.53 34.32
CA VAL A 834 -4.98 31.35 33.25
C VAL A 834 -4.42 30.43 32.17
N GLU A 835 -5.18 29.38 31.83
CA GLU A 835 -4.86 28.50 30.69
C GLU A 835 -5.62 28.95 29.44
N PHE A 836 -4.93 28.95 28.32
CA PHE A 836 -5.49 29.12 26.99
C PHE A 836 -5.25 27.83 26.20
N THR A 837 -6.32 27.12 25.83
CA THR A 837 -6.22 25.88 25.04
C THR A 837 -7.33 25.81 23.99
N GLY A 838 -6.96 25.89 22.71
CA GLY A 838 -7.90 25.84 21.59
C GLY A 838 -7.52 26.76 20.42
N HIS A 839 -8.52 27.04 19.57
CA HIS A 839 -8.40 27.96 18.44
C HIS A 839 -8.40 29.43 18.89
N VAL A 840 -7.67 30.28 18.17
CA VAL A 840 -7.59 31.72 18.41
C VAL A 840 -7.95 32.44 17.11
N VAL A 841 -8.72 33.53 17.20
CA VAL A 841 -9.03 34.37 16.04
C VAL A 841 -8.96 35.85 16.42
N ALA A 842 -8.40 36.67 15.55
CA ALA A 842 -8.31 38.11 15.74
C ALA A 842 -9.21 38.85 14.75
N HIS A 843 -10.00 39.80 15.23
CA HIS A 843 -10.72 40.74 14.39
C HIS A 843 -10.01 42.08 14.34
N LEU A 844 -9.69 42.54 13.13
CA LEU A 844 -8.98 43.79 12.87
C LEU A 844 -9.75 44.65 11.86
N ASN A 845 -9.74 45.96 12.08
CA ASN A 845 -10.27 46.95 11.16
C ASN A 845 -9.11 47.60 10.42
N ALA A 846 -8.75 47.06 9.26
CA ALA A 846 -7.54 47.38 8.54
C ALA A 846 -7.82 48.23 7.28
N SER A 847 -6.90 49.12 6.94
CA SER A 847 -6.85 49.78 5.62
C SER A 847 -5.40 49.97 5.18
N VAL A 848 -5.20 50.37 3.93
CA VAL A 848 -3.88 50.74 3.38
C VAL A 848 -3.96 52.11 2.72
N THR A 849 -2.88 52.88 2.76
CA THR A 849 -2.69 54.08 1.95
C THR A 849 -1.45 53.94 1.07
N ALA A 850 -1.49 54.52 -0.13
CA ALA A 850 -0.34 54.52 -1.02
C ALA A 850 0.73 55.49 -0.50
N HIS A 851 2.01 55.19 -0.76
CA HIS A 851 3.04 56.21 -0.61
C HIS A 851 2.83 57.34 -1.62
N GLU A 852 3.22 58.55 -1.22
CA GLU A 852 3.25 59.69 -2.13
C GLU A 852 4.30 59.44 -3.23
N GLY A 853 3.86 59.44 -4.50
CA GLY A 853 4.73 59.14 -5.65
C GLY A 853 5.04 57.65 -5.88
N ALA A 854 4.27 56.73 -5.27
CA ALA A 854 4.42 55.29 -5.49
C ALA A 854 4.27 54.89 -6.97
N VAL A 855 5.02 53.87 -7.38
CA VAL A 855 4.99 53.31 -8.75
C VAL A 855 3.63 52.62 -9.05
N GLY A 856 2.95 52.12 -8.02
CA GLY A 856 1.65 51.45 -8.11
C GLY A 856 0.70 51.92 -7.00
N THR A 857 -0.59 51.57 -7.15
CA THR A 857 -1.62 51.80 -6.13
C THR A 857 -1.87 50.49 -5.38
N PRO A 858 -1.73 50.46 -4.03
CA PRO A 858 -1.99 49.26 -3.25
C PRO A 858 -3.38 48.70 -3.53
N SER A 859 -3.44 47.40 -3.77
CA SER A 859 -4.66 46.69 -4.15
C SER A 859 -4.97 45.49 -3.26
N ASP A 860 -4.18 45.29 -2.20
CA ASP A 860 -4.39 44.27 -1.18
C ASP A 860 -3.62 44.61 0.11
N ILE A 861 -3.88 43.85 1.18
CA ILE A 861 -3.21 43.95 2.49
C ILE A 861 -2.90 42.52 2.95
N ASP A 862 -1.63 42.23 3.22
CA ASP A 862 -1.25 41.01 3.92
C ASP A 862 -1.08 41.31 5.42
N LEU A 863 -1.75 40.54 6.26
CA LEU A 863 -1.70 40.65 7.72
C LEU A 863 -1.08 39.40 8.32
N PHE A 864 -0.09 39.63 9.18
CA PHE A 864 0.61 38.61 9.95
C PHE A 864 0.35 38.92 11.42
N VAL A 865 -0.08 37.92 12.20
CA VAL A 865 -0.35 38.11 13.62
C VAL A 865 0.45 37.10 14.44
N THR A 866 0.98 37.54 15.58
CA THR A 866 1.79 36.69 16.47
C THR A 866 1.35 36.90 17.91
N LEU A 867 1.14 35.81 18.63
CA LEU A 867 0.88 35.83 20.07
C LEU A 867 2.15 35.41 20.81
N ARG A 868 2.66 36.26 21.70
CA ARG A 868 3.84 36.01 22.53
C ARG A 868 3.49 35.94 24.00
N HIS A 869 4.37 35.31 24.76
CA HIS A 869 4.26 35.15 26.20
C HIS A 869 5.51 35.72 26.87
N LEU A 870 5.35 36.68 27.79
CA LEU A 870 6.44 37.26 28.56
C LEU A 870 6.35 36.83 30.02
N ASP A 871 7.49 36.48 30.59
CA ASP A 871 7.62 36.20 32.02
C ASP A 871 7.39 37.46 32.88
N SER A 872 7.44 37.29 34.20
CA SER A 872 7.29 38.40 35.16
C SER A 872 8.41 39.45 35.11
N SER A 873 9.57 39.13 34.51
CA SER A 873 10.69 40.04 34.30
C SER A 873 10.58 40.84 32.99
N GLY A 874 9.68 40.43 32.09
CA GLY A 874 9.47 41.02 30.78
C GLY A 874 10.28 40.35 29.65
N MET A 875 10.90 39.21 29.92
CA MET A 875 11.59 38.38 28.92
C MET A 875 10.61 37.44 28.23
N GLU A 876 10.80 37.18 26.94
CA GLU A 876 9.93 36.25 26.20
C GLU A 876 10.21 34.80 26.61
N ILE A 877 9.13 34.06 26.91
CA ILE A 877 9.16 32.62 27.08
C ILE A 877 9.00 32.00 25.70
N HIS A 878 10.03 31.26 25.27
CA HIS A 878 10.05 30.57 24.00
C HIS A 878 9.66 29.10 24.14
N TYR A 879 9.11 28.54 23.08
CA TYR A 879 8.79 27.12 22.98
C TYR A 879 9.61 26.48 21.87
N THR A 880 9.74 25.15 21.91
CA THR A 880 10.43 24.40 20.85
C THR A 880 9.60 24.41 19.58
N GLY A 881 10.16 24.97 18.51
CA GLY A 881 9.63 24.94 17.15
C GLY A 881 9.97 23.65 16.41
N THR A 882 9.48 23.55 15.17
CA THR A 882 9.61 22.35 14.32
C THR A 882 11.06 21.87 14.19
N VAL A 883 12.03 22.77 14.05
CA VAL A 883 13.45 22.39 13.87
C VAL A 883 14.28 22.59 15.15
N GLY A 884 13.64 22.76 16.29
CA GLY A 884 14.29 23.10 17.56
C GLY A 884 14.60 24.60 17.72
N ASP A 885 14.04 25.45 16.87
CA ASP A 885 14.14 26.90 16.97
C ASP A 885 13.22 27.46 18.06
N PRO A 886 13.56 28.59 18.70
CA PRO A 886 12.66 29.23 19.64
C PRO A 886 11.48 29.86 18.89
N VAL A 887 10.25 29.46 19.22
CA VAL A 887 9.02 29.98 18.61
C VAL A 887 8.11 30.66 19.64
N PRO A 888 7.26 31.61 19.21
CA PRO A 888 6.23 32.21 20.07
C PRO A 888 5.07 31.22 20.34
N VAL A 889 4.02 31.68 21.04
CA VAL A 889 2.88 30.83 21.43
C VAL A 889 2.15 30.26 20.23
N THR A 890 1.82 31.10 19.24
CA THR A 890 1.18 30.74 17.97
C THR A 890 1.21 31.95 16.99
N LYS A 891 0.90 31.68 15.72
CA LYS A 891 0.88 32.66 14.61
C LYS A 891 -0.38 32.49 13.75
N GLY A 892 -0.66 33.52 12.94
CA GLY A 892 -1.79 33.55 12.02
C GLY A 892 -1.54 34.49 10.83
N TRP A 893 -2.29 34.27 9.75
CA TRP A 893 -2.09 34.95 8.47
C TRP A 893 -3.43 35.21 7.78
N LEU A 894 -3.53 36.34 7.07
CA LEU A 894 -4.64 36.59 6.18
C LEU A 894 -4.26 37.59 5.07
N ARG A 895 -4.57 37.23 3.83
CA ARG A 895 -4.67 38.17 2.72
C ARG A 895 -6.05 38.82 2.71
N CYS A 896 -6.11 40.14 2.78
CA CYS A 896 -7.35 40.90 2.95
C CYS A 896 -8.33 40.72 1.78
N SER A 897 -7.86 40.56 0.54
CA SER A 897 -8.75 40.25 -0.59
C SER A 897 -9.47 38.91 -0.44
N LEU A 898 -8.95 37.99 0.38
CA LEU A 898 -9.55 36.70 0.71
C LEU A 898 -10.28 36.69 2.06
N ARG A 899 -10.66 37.88 2.56
CA ARG A 899 -11.33 38.03 3.87
C ARG A 899 -12.73 37.42 3.96
N ALA A 900 -13.40 37.13 2.84
CA ALA A 900 -14.76 36.62 2.80
C ALA A 900 -14.91 35.35 3.66
N VAL A 901 -15.89 35.35 4.57
CA VAL A 901 -16.22 34.22 5.43
C VAL A 901 -17.56 33.65 5.00
N ASP A 902 -17.61 32.35 4.72
CA ASP A 902 -18.86 31.65 4.47
C ASP A 902 -19.49 31.24 5.80
N THR A 903 -20.37 32.10 6.30
CA THR A 903 -21.06 31.89 7.58
C THR A 903 -22.14 30.81 7.50
N SER A 904 -22.53 30.38 6.29
CA SER A 904 -23.49 29.30 6.07
C SER A 904 -22.84 27.92 6.12
N HIS A 905 -21.52 27.84 5.96
CA HIS A 905 -20.80 26.58 5.95
C HIS A 905 -20.84 25.88 7.33
N PRO A 906 -21.11 24.56 7.42
CA PRO A 906 -21.19 23.84 8.69
C PRO A 906 -19.91 23.90 9.55
N ARG A 907 -18.75 24.02 8.88
CA ARG A 907 -17.44 24.18 9.54
C ARG A 907 -17.19 25.58 10.11
N HIS A 908 -17.97 26.59 9.73
CA HIS A 908 -17.81 27.91 10.31
C HIS A 908 -18.13 27.89 11.81
N LYS A 909 -17.25 28.52 12.61
CA LYS A 909 -17.49 28.84 14.02
C LYS A 909 -17.04 30.28 14.28
N PRO A 910 -17.60 30.97 15.30
CA PRO A 910 -17.15 32.32 15.67
C PRO A 910 -15.66 32.41 15.99
N TRP A 911 -15.06 31.31 16.47
CA TRP A 911 -13.64 31.19 16.80
C TRP A 911 -12.79 30.52 15.72
N LEU A 912 -13.40 30.12 14.59
CA LEU A 912 -12.74 29.48 13.46
C LEU A 912 -13.49 29.84 12.16
N PRO A 913 -13.18 31.02 11.58
CA PRO A 913 -13.85 31.49 10.37
C PRO A 913 -13.59 30.54 9.20
N TYR A 914 -14.64 30.14 8.49
CA TYR A 914 -14.50 29.24 7.35
C TYR A 914 -14.37 30.04 6.06
N ARG A 915 -13.29 29.76 5.32
CA ARG A 915 -12.98 30.38 4.03
C ARG A 915 -12.77 29.33 2.97
N THR A 916 -13.42 29.51 1.84
CA THR A 916 -13.35 28.66 0.65
C THR A 916 -12.08 28.89 -0.16
N TYR A 917 -11.51 30.10 -0.13
CA TYR A 917 -10.32 30.52 -0.90
C TYR A 917 -10.44 30.28 -2.42
N ARG A 918 -11.65 30.34 -2.96
CA ARG A 918 -11.86 30.24 -4.40
C ARG A 918 -11.67 31.60 -5.07
N SER A 919 -11.35 31.57 -6.35
CA SER A 919 -11.25 32.75 -7.20
C SER A 919 -12.51 33.63 -7.13
N SER A 920 -13.68 33.01 -7.03
CA SER A 920 -14.99 33.69 -6.94
C SER A 920 -15.21 34.48 -5.64
N ASP A 921 -14.44 34.18 -4.59
CA ASP A 921 -14.62 34.78 -3.25
C ASP A 921 -13.71 36.00 -3.03
N GLN A 922 -12.88 36.32 -4.01
CA GLN A 922 -11.96 37.45 -3.92
C GLN A 922 -12.75 38.76 -3.89
N LEU A 923 -12.49 39.57 -2.86
CA LEU A 923 -13.08 40.89 -2.67
C LEU A 923 -12.05 41.99 -2.93
N PRO A 924 -12.43 43.10 -3.59
CA PRO A 924 -11.52 44.20 -3.86
C PRO A 924 -11.04 44.85 -2.56
N VAL A 925 -9.82 45.38 -2.60
CA VAL A 925 -9.23 46.23 -1.55
C VAL A 925 -8.83 47.55 -2.22
N LYS A 926 -9.31 48.65 -1.65
CA LYS A 926 -9.11 50.01 -2.15
C LYS A 926 -8.36 50.83 -1.10
N PRO A 927 -7.37 51.65 -1.50
CA PRO A 927 -6.70 52.54 -0.56
C PRO A 927 -7.69 53.46 0.17
N GLY A 928 -7.49 53.60 1.48
CA GLY A 928 -8.30 54.44 2.37
C GLY A 928 -9.63 53.83 2.83
N GLU A 929 -10.09 52.71 2.23
CA GLU A 929 -11.28 52.01 2.69
C GLU A 929 -10.94 51.07 3.86
N VAL A 930 -11.79 51.05 4.89
CA VAL A 930 -11.57 50.25 6.11
C VAL A 930 -12.33 48.93 6.02
N TYR A 931 -11.61 47.83 6.17
CA TYR A 931 -12.15 46.47 6.11
C TYR A 931 -12.06 45.79 7.46
N GLY A 932 -13.17 45.23 7.94
CA GLY A 932 -13.18 44.28 9.05
C GLY A 932 -12.71 42.91 8.57
N VAL A 933 -11.70 42.34 9.22
CA VAL A 933 -11.11 41.06 8.83
C VAL A 933 -10.88 40.16 10.05
N ASP A 934 -11.20 38.87 9.89
CA ASP A 934 -11.02 37.84 10.94
C ASP A 934 -9.82 36.95 10.62
N VAL A 935 -8.69 37.18 11.25
CA VAL A 935 -7.44 36.44 11.06
C VAL A 935 -7.42 35.20 11.96
N GLU A 936 -7.36 34.00 11.36
CA GLU A 936 -7.18 32.75 12.09
C GLU A 936 -5.75 32.67 12.62
N LEU A 937 -5.59 32.41 13.92
CA LEU A 937 -4.34 31.94 14.51
C LEU A 937 -4.47 30.45 14.77
N TRP A 938 -3.37 29.72 14.57
CA TRP A 938 -3.40 28.27 14.71
C TRP A 938 -3.66 27.84 16.15
N PRO A 939 -4.26 26.64 16.36
CA PRO A 939 -4.56 26.12 17.69
C PRO A 939 -3.34 26.17 18.62
N THR A 940 -3.57 26.46 19.89
CA THR A 940 -2.48 26.58 20.86
C THR A 940 -2.87 26.07 22.23
N ASN A 941 -1.84 25.83 23.05
CA ASN A 941 -1.94 25.65 24.49
C ASN A 941 -0.89 26.52 25.18
N VAL A 942 -1.24 27.30 26.20
CA VAL A 942 -0.29 27.97 27.11
C VAL A 942 -0.94 28.28 28.45
N VAL A 943 -0.18 28.20 29.53
CA VAL A 943 -0.58 28.69 30.86
C VAL A 943 0.21 29.95 31.17
N VAL A 944 -0.51 31.02 31.49
CA VAL A 944 0.04 32.31 31.91
C VAL A 944 -0.11 32.44 33.42
N LEU A 945 1.00 32.56 34.13
CA LEU A 945 1.08 32.64 35.58
C LEU A 945 0.89 34.09 36.09
N PRO A 946 0.63 34.27 37.40
CA PRO A 946 0.53 35.61 37.98
C PRO A 946 1.81 36.44 37.74
N GLY A 947 1.64 37.68 37.26
CA GLY A 947 2.74 38.59 36.92
C GLY A 947 3.23 38.50 35.47
N GLU A 948 2.93 37.42 34.77
CA GLU A 948 3.27 37.23 33.34
C GLU A 948 2.32 38.01 32.43
N LYS A 949 2.71 38.20 31.16
CA LYS A 949 1.97 39.02 30.19
C LYS A 949 1.85 38.32 28.84
N LEU A 950 0.79 38.64 28.13
CA LEU A 950 0.66 38.33 26.71
C LEU A 950 0.94 39.57 25.87
N VAL A 951 1.54 39.35 24.70
CA VAL A 951 1.74 40.37 23.67
C VAL A 951 1.14 39.88 22.38
N PHE A 952 0.26 40.69 21.78
CA PHE A 952 -0.28 40.43 20.46
C PHE A 952 0.33 41.41 19.45
N GLU A 953 0.90 40.87 18.38
CA GLU A 953 1.51 41.65 17.31
C GLU A 953 0.66 41.60 16.05
N VAL A 954 0.54 42.74 15.37
CA VAL A 954 0.00 42.86 14.00
C VAL A 954 1.13 43.38 13.12
N SER A 955 1.51 42.63 12.11
CA SER A 955 2.66 42.88 11.24
C SER A 955 2.26 42.82 9.77
N SER A 956 3.05 43.47 8.92
CA SER A 956 2.94 43.37 7.45
C SER A 956 3.83 42.29 6.84
N GLY A 957 4.53 41.50 7.65
CA GLY A 957 5.39 40.40 7.22
C GLY A 957 5.73 39.44 8.36
N ASP A 958 6.48 38.38 8.04
CA ASP A 958 6.91 37.40 9.03
C ASP A 958 7.78 38.05 10.13
N THR A 959 7.50 37.67 11.37
CA THR A 959 8.24 38.05 12.57
C THR A 959 8.98 36.84 13.15
N GLN A 960 9.82 37.06 14.18
CA GLN A 960 10.60 35.99 14.84
C GLN A 960 9.78 34.71 15.09
N GLY A 961 10.45 33.58 14.90
CA GLY A 961 9.87 32.24 15.00
C GLY A 961 9.22 31.75 13.69
N ALA A 962 9.43 32.42 12.55
CA ALA A 962 9.00 31.91 11.23
C ALA A 962 9.99 30.90 10.62
N GLY A 963 11.26 30.91 11.03
CA GLY A 963 12.27 29.94 10.57
C GLY A 963 12.35 29.85 9.04
N LEU A 964 12.21 28.63 8.50
CA LEU A 964 12.18 28.36 7.06
C LEU A 964 10.82 28.59 6.40
N PHE A 965 9.78 29.00 7.13
CA PHE A 965 8.40 29.07 6.66
C PHE A 965 7.96 30.50 6.29
N GLU A 966 8.86 31.27 5.67
CA GLU A 966 8.60 32.66 5.28
C GLU A 966 7.63 32.79 4.09
N HIS A 967 7.01 33.96 4.01
CA HIS A 967 6.06 34.39 3.00
C HIS A 967 6.63 35.61 2.29
N ASN A 968 7.67 35.42 1.48
CA ASN A 968 8.44 36.52 0.91
C ASN A 968 8.56 36.47 -0.63
N HIS A 969 7.72 35.64 -1.28
CA HIS A 969 7.76 35.49 -2.73
C HIS A 969 7.48 36.81 -3.48
N PRO A 970 8.41 37.30 -4.31
CA PRO A 970 8.38 38.66 -4.86
C PRO A 970 7.24 38.92 -5.85
N VAL A 971 6.67 37.87 -6.45
CA VAL A 971 5.52 37.99 -7.37
C VAL A 971 4.19 37.84 -6.64
N ASP A 972 4.16 37.04 -5.55
CA ASP A 972 2.95 36.89 -4.75
C ASP A 972 2.72 38.16 -3.91
N ARG A 973 3.82 38.73 -3.40
CA ARG A 973 3.88 39.94 -2.56
C ARG A 973 4.65 41.08 -3.23
N SER A 974 4.25 41.44 -4.46
CA SER A 974 4.96 42.47 -5.23
C SER A 974 4.82 43.87 -4.66
N THR A 975 5.86 44.69 -4.80
CA THR A 975 5.86 46.09 -4.37
C THR A 975 4.74 46.91 -5.01
N GLU A 976 4.44 46.66 -6.30
CA GLU A 976 3.35 47.32 -7.02
C GLU A 976 1.97 47.15 -6.36
N LYS A 977 1.72 45.96 -5.76
CA LYS A 977 0.42 45.61 -5.19
C LYS A 977 0.28 45.96 -3.70
N TYR A 978 1.38 45.94 -2.95
CA TYR A 978 1.35 46.00 -1.48
C TYR A 978 2.09 47.19 -0.87
N ALA A 979 2.98 47.89 -1.60
CA ALA A 979 3.79 48.95 -1.01
C ALA A 979 2.96 50.16 -0.59
N GLY A 980 2.98 50.50 0.70
CA GLY A 980 2.18 51.57 1.29
C GLY A 980 2.20 51.48 2.80
N VAL A 981 1.34 52.27 3.45
CA VAL A 981 1.20 52.29 4.91
C VAL A 981 -0.07 51.55 5.31
N ASN A 982 0.07 50.49 6.10
CA ASN A 982 -1.04 49.77 6.69
C ASN A 982 -1.54 50.48 7.96
N HIS A 983 -2.83 50.41 8.21
CA HIS A 983 -3.50 51.09 9.31
C HIS A 983 -4.46 50.16 10.05
N VAL A 984 -4.45 50.20 11.38
CA VAL A 984 -5.49 49.62 12.25
C VAL A 984 -6.30 50.77 12.86
N HIS A 985 -7.62 50.74 12.67
CA HIS A 985 -8.54 51.83 13.02
C HIS A 985 -9.30 51.57 14.31
N PHE A 986 -9.39 52.58 15.18
CA PHE A 986 -10.10 52.56 16.45
C PHE A 986 -11.19 53.65 16.47
N GLY A 987 -12.34 53.36 17.10
CA GLY A 987 -13.45 54.29 17.23
C GLY A 987 -14.47 54.21 16.09
N ASN A 988 -15.46 55.11 16.11
CA ASN A 988 -16.63 55.07 15.20
C ASN A 988 -17.37 53.71 15.19
N GLY A 989 -17.49 53.07 16.36
CA GLY A 989 -18.12 51.76 16.51
C GLY A 989 -17.26 50.57 16.05
N ARG A 990 -15.98 50.79 15.70
CA ARG A 990 -15.04 49.73 15.33
C ARG A 990 -14.32 49.21 16.57
N GLU A 991 -14.41 47.90 16.77
CA GLU A 991 -13.71 47.18 17.82
C GLU A 991 -12.64 46.29 17.18
N ASN A 992 -11.44 46.27 17.75
CA ASN A 992 -10.40 45.31 17.38
C ASN A 992 -10.19 44.38 18.57
N TRP A 993 -10.13 43.07 18.35
CA TRP A 993 -10.01 42.11 19.45
C TRP A 993 -9.34 40.82 19.01
N VAL A 994 -8.83 40.07 19.98
CA VAL A 994 -8.36 38.70 19.84
C VAL A 994 -9.23 37.82 20.74
N MET A 995 -9.90 36.82 20.16
CA MET A 995 -10.73 35.88 20.88
C MET A 995 -9.88 34.70 21.33
N MET A 996 -9.71 34.60 22.65
CA MET A 996 -8.81 33.66 23.32
C MET A 996 -9.59 32.50 23.95
N PRO A 997 -9.10 31.24 23.83
CA PRO A 997 -9.79 30.05 24.32
C PRO A 997 -9.46 29.79 25.81
N VAL A 998 -10.03 30.61 26.70
CA VAL A 998 -9.76 30.51 28.15
C VAL A 998 -10.33 29.21 28.71
N ILE A 999 -9.52 28.43 29.43
CA ILE A 999 -9.96 27.27 30.19
C ILE A 999 -10.14 27.70 31.65
N PRO A 1000 -11.37 27.68 32.19
CA PRO A 1000 -11.60 28.00 33.59
C PRO A 1000 -10.82 27.04 34.48
N THR A 1001 -10.03 27.56 35.42
CA THR A 1001 -9.54 26.77 36.54
C THR A 1001 -10.74 26.19 37.26
N SER A 1002 -10.78 24.87 37.42
CA SER A 1002 -11.82 24.21 38.22
C SER A 1002 -11.92 24.95 39.56
N GLY A 1003 -13.06 25.59 39.81
CA GLY A 1003 -13.31 26.23 41.10
C GLY A 1003 -13.00 25.24 42.23
N LYS A 1004 -12.37 25.75 43.28
CA LYS A 1004 -12.33 25.05 44.57
C LYS A 1004 -13.71 24.52 44.97
#